data_AF-A0A2T6L570-F1
#
_entry.id   AF-A0A2T6L570-F1
#
_cell.length_a   1.000
_cell.length_b   1.000
_cell.length_c   1.000
_cell.angle_alpha   90.00
_cell.angle_beta   90.00
_cell.angle_gamma   90.00
#
_symmetry.space_group_name_H-M   'P 1'
#
loop_
_entity.id
_entity.type
_entity.pdbx_description
1 polymer ?
#
loop_
_entity_poly.entity_id
_entity_poly.type
_entity_poly.pdbx_seq_one_letter_code
_entity_poly.pdbx_strand_id
1 'polypeptide(L)'
;MATTEPEHESGLEQAGLEQAGLAAAYADALEPLTAWGPDTFDQAVGYVRDGTTPEVLTVLAQSQTVDIRSLTHRQHRTDAGLLALATVCATAPAAAVARLGRVLAAATAEPVPASSVSASSASAGSVLAGSVSAGSVLAGSASAGSVSVGSALAGSVAVGSLSAGPADVAEGASGRLAPLMNMVANTEYLSYRDVDARSVTMLRERWTPHFLSEVAHAGGVPEGECAAAVLRAVLQRDATSVAWIQHRRAELAATDAMDAFLAEHADAVPGVVGTITSSGKQVFIEAAQRNPTAHGEVVAALAVDPAKGVRTEARRLLGALPDAEEVRLLTPLVTTAAPSRLGEVVRRLATLPGGQRVLRGALEALADKRGQSARVRLLRQTLELAGDLAVQDAVQDAVQDAVQDAVIELPAYEPPREFVLGADFVARARGLLDLYREQEQESEHRSSLRRTTDEDLLAVVALMNGDPTNGEQSDGRLVGGRYHAGSWLQFHLGELPPTAPVHRLRLSTALNGGRLSSWEWLKWLDEIAAEHGDLRAAHDVLVQGGVADPEKTIEDAVFQYTTDASRLADKVWPYFAERVDLLLPHLAPRETDYKSMYAFERALAILREFPAVPVAARGPLGEVALTGGKKAREAAQEALQRLAPLQRQ
;
A
#
# COMPACT_ATOMS: atom_id res chain seq x y z
N MET A 1 33.21 2.41 -57.54
CA MET A 1 31.98 1.96 -58.23
C MET A 1 31.79 0.49 -57.89
N ALA A 2 30.75 -0.01 -57.23
CA ALA A 2 29.53 0.53 -56.63
C ALA A 2 29.08 -0.52 -55.58
N THR A 3 28.97 -0.13 -54.30
CA THR A 3 27.73 -0.02 -53.47
C THR A 3 27.18 -1.34 -52.89
N THR A 4 27.39 -1.46 -51.58
CA THR A 4 26.75 -2.31 -50.56
C THR A 4 25.45 -1.66 -50.07
N GLU A 5 24.32 -2.36 -50.13
CA GLU A 5 23.09 -2.10 -49.35
C GLU A 5 22.16 -3.34 -49.44
N PRO A 6 21.94 -4.06 -48.32
CA PRO A 6 20.55 -4.45 -48.00
C PRO A 6 20.19 -4.44 -46.51
N GLU A 7 21.11 -4.11 -45.59
CA GLU A 7 20.80 -4.17 -44.14
C GLU A 7 20.01 -2.95 -43.63
N HIS A 8 20.04 -1.83 -44.37
CA HIS A 8 19.32 -0.61 -43.99
C HIS A 8 17.82 -0.66 -44.32
N GLU A 9 17.41 -1.37 -45.38
CA GLU A 9 16.00 -1.44 -45.81
C GLU A 9 15.13 -2.30 -44.89
N SER A 10 15.63 -3.44 -44.36
CA SER A 10 14.82 -4.30 -43.47
C SER A 10 14.54 -3.66 -42.09
N GLY A 11 15.48 -2.86 -41.58
CA GLY A 11 15.29 -2.07 -40.36
C GLY A 11 14.37 -0.88 -40.57
N LEU A 12 14.37 -0.28 -41.77
CA LEU A 12 13.44 0.80 -42.15
C LEU A 12 12.01 0.28 -42.40
N GLU A 13 11.85 -0.93 -42.94
CA GLU A 13 10.54 -1.58 -43.08
C GLU A 13 9.95 -2.01 -41.73
N GLN A 14 10.76 -2.58 -40.82
CA GLN A 14 10.30 -2.88 -39.46
C GLN A 14 9.98 -1.61 -38.67
N ALA A 15 10.82 -0.58 -38.73
CA ALA A 15 10.53 0.71 -38.12
C ALA A 15 9.29 1.39 -38.74
N GLY A 16 9.06 1.22 -40.05
CA GLY A 16 7.87 1.71 -40.75
C GLY A 16 6.59 0.98 -40.36
N LEU A 17 6.65 -0.34 -40.15
CA LEU A 17 5.54 -1.16 -39.67
C LEU A 17 5.23 -0.90 -38.19
N GLU A 18 6.25 -0.70 -37.35
CA GLU A 18 6.09 -0.29 -35.95
C GLU A 18 5.49 1.13 -35.85
N GLN A 19 5.94 2.07 -36.69
CA GLN A 19 5.36 3.42 -36.75
C GLN A 19 3.92 3.45 -37.27
N ALA A 20 3.58 2.60 -38.26
CA ALA A 20 2.21 2.48 -38.77
C ALA A 20 1.28 1.85 -37.73
N GLY A 21 1.74 0.82 -37.01
CA GLY A 21 1.02 0.22 -35.87
C GLY A 21 0.81 1.20 -34.72
N LEU A 22 1.81 2.04 -34.44
CA LEU A 22 1.72 3.07 -33.39
C LEU A 22 0.79 4.22 -33.78
N ALA A 23 0.77 4.61 -35.06
CA ALA A 23 -0.14 5.64 -35.56
C ALA A 23 -1.62 5.24 -35.42
N ALA A 24 -1.95 3.97 -35.72
CA ALA A 24 -3.28 3.42 -35.45
C ALA A 24 -3.57 3.38 -33.94
N ALA A 25 -2.61 2.97 -33.14
CA ALA A 25 -2.76 2.92 -31.69
C ALA A 25 -3.03 4.30 -31.06
N TYR A 26 -2.48 5.40 -31.58
CA TYR A 26 -2.82 6.75 -31.10
C TYR A 26 -4.28 7.12 -31.36
N ALA A 27 -4.81 6.78 -32.54
CA ALA A 27 -6.20 7.05 -32.89
C ALA A 27 -7.16 6.23 -32.01
N ASP A 28 -6.90 4.92 -31.88
CA ASP A 28 -7.70 4.01 -31.06
C ASP A 28 -7.63 4.38 -29.57
N ALA A 29 -6.46 4.81 -29.08
CA ALA A 29 -6.28 5.29 -27.70
C ALA A 29 -7.12 6.55 -27.39
N LEU A 30 -7.35 7.40 -28.39
CA LEU A 30 -8.07 8.66 -28.26
C LEU A 30 -9.50 8.60 -28.82
N GLU A 31 -9.99 7.42 -29.23
CA GLU A 31 -11.35 7.20 -29.75
C GLU A 31 -12.44 7.93 -28.94
N PRO A 32 -12.42 7.95 -27.58
CA PRO A 32 -13.47 8.63 -26.83
C PRO A 32 -13.55 10.16 -27.07
N LEU A 33 -12.47 10.79 -27.57
CA LEU A 33 -12.47 12.22 -27.93
C LEU A 33 -13.31 12.53 -29.16
N THR A 34 -13.75 11.54 -29.94
CA THR A 34 -14.72 11.72 -31.04
C THR A 34 -16.02 12.37 -30.56
N ALA A 35 -16.38 12.25 -29.27
CA ALA A 35 -17.53 12.92 -28.68
C ALA A 35 -17.42 14.47 -28.68
N TRP A 36 -16.20 15.02 -28.79
CA TRP A 36 -15.96 16.46 -28.94
C TRP A 36 -15.96 16.92 -30.41
N GLY A 37 -16.19 15.99 -31.35
CA GLY A 37 -16.22 16.24 -32.79
C GLY A 37 -14.95 15.74 -33.51
N PRO A 38 -15.06 15.47 -34.82
CA PRO A 38 -13.96 14.92 -35.62
C PRO A 38 -12.73 15.84 -35.65
N ASP A 39 -12.93 17.16 -35.72
CA ASP A 39 -11.82 18.13 -35.76
C ASP A 39 -11.01 18.11 -34.45
N THR A 40 -11.66 18.06 -33.29
CA THR A 40 -10.97 18.00 -31.98
C THR A 40 -10.26 16.67 -31.79
N PHE A 41 -10.87 15.58 -32.24
CA PHE A 41 -10.24 14.26 -32.24
C PHE A 41 -8.96 14.23 -33.11
N ASP A 42 -9.04 14.67 -34.37
CA ASP A 42 -7.90 14.68 -35.28
C ASP A 42 -6.76 15.59 -34.80
N GLN A 43 -7.11 16.75 -34.22
CA GLN A 43 -6.14 17.65 -33.61
C GLN A 43 -5.48 17.03 -32.38
N ALA A 44 -6.22 16.29 -31.54
CA ALA A 44 -5.66 15.60 -30.38
C ALA A 44 -4.73 14.44 -30.80
N VAL A 45 -5.11 13.67 -31.81
CA VAL A 45 -4.26 12.59 -32.38
C VAL A 45 -2.99 13.19 -33.00
N GLY A 46 -3.10 14.25 -33.79
CA GLY A 46 -1.96 14.97 -34.35
C GLY A 46 -1.06 15.56 -33.27
N TYR A 47 -1.65 16.11 -32.20
CA TYR A 47 -0.90 16.60 -31.06
C TYR A 47 -0.10 15.50 -30.37
N VAL A 48 -0.71 14.34 -30.07
CA VAL A 48 0.00 13.23 -29.41
C VAL A 48 1.08 12.60 -30.30
N ARG A 49 0.82 12.49 -31.62
CA ARG A 49 1.76 11.89 -32.58
C ARG A 49 2.93 12.83 -32.87
N ASP A 50 2.64 14.05 -33.32
CA ASP A 50 3.63 14.97 -33.92
C ASP A 50 3.78 16.32 -33.18
N GLY A 51 2.83 16.66 -32.32
CA GLY A 51 2.90 17.89 -31.50
C GLY A 51 2.26 19.07 -32.19
N THR A 52 1.56 18.78 -33.30
CA THR A 52 0.78 19.74 -34.06
C THR A 52 -0.44 20.20 -33.28
N THR A 53 -0.86 21.43 -33.50
CA THR A 53 -2.12 21.97 -32.97
C THR A 53 -2.23 21.94 -31.44
N PRO A 54 -1.24 22.50 -30.69
CA PRO A 54 -1.28 22.54 -29.22
C PRO A 54 -2.50 23.29 -28.66
N GLU A 55 -3.16 24.12 -29.46
CA GLU A 55 -4.39 24.84 -29.12
C GLU A 55 -5.53 23.89 -28.71
N VAL A 56 -5.49 22.63 -29.15
CA VAL A 56 -6.47 21.59 -28.78
C VAL A 56 -6.55 21.39 -27.26
N LEU A 57 -5.44 21.57 -26.52
CA LEU A 57 -5.45 21.46 -25.06
C LEU A 57 -6.34 22.52 -24.40
N THR A 58 -6.37 23.73 -24.96
CA THR A 58 -7.23 24.82 -24.48
C THR A 58 -8.69 24.51 -24.79
N VAL A 59 -8.97 23.97 -25.97
CA VAL A 59 -10.33 23.54 -26.37
C VAL A 59 -10.86 22.46 -25.42
N LEU A 60 -10.02 21.46 -25.12
CA LEU A 60 -10.37 20.39 -24.19
C LEU A 60 -10.63 20.92 -22.77
N ALA A 61 -9.76 21.80 -22.27
CA ALA A 61 -9.90 22.37 -20.92
C ALA A 61 -11.11 23.32 -20.76
N GLN A 62 -11.59 23.93 -21.84
CA GLN A 62 -12.74 24.86 -21.82
C GLN A 62 -14.09 24.18 -22.07
N SER A 63 -14.08 22.91 -22.48
CA SER A 63 -15.29 22.19 -22.84
C SER A 63 -16.10 21.78 -21.59
N GLN A 64 -17.33 22.27 -21.47
CA GLN A 64 -18.23 22.02 -20.32
C GLN A 64 -19.05 20.72 -20.42
N THR A 65 -18.82 19.89 -21.44
CA THR A 65 -19.75 18.81 -21.81
C THR A 65 -19.07 17.51 -22.14
N VAL A 66 -19.77 16.43 -21.78
CA VAL A 66 -19.47 14.99 -21.92
C VAL A 66 -18.67 14.42 -20.76
N ASP A 67 -19.06 13.22 -20.34
CA ASP A 67 -18.53 12.49 -19.19
C ASP A 67 -17.03 12.24 -19.35
N ILE A 68 -16.24 13.21 -18.89
CA ILE A 68 -14.78 13.25 -18.80
C ILE A 68 -14.20 11.97 -18.18
N ARG A 69 -14.98 11.30 -17.32
CA ARG A 69 -14.57 10.04 -16.68
C ARG A 69 -14.45 8.91 -17.70
N SER A 70 -15.08 8.99 -18.86
CA SER A 70 -14.97 7.97 -19.91
C SER A 70 -13.54 7.76 -20.43
N LEU A 71 -12.70 8.79 -20.42
CA LEU A 71 -11.30 8.69 -20.85
C LEU A 71 -10.43 7.91 -19.85
N THR A 72 -10.79 7.91 -18.57
CA THR A 72 -9.98 7.34 -17.48
C THR A 72 -10.65 6.14 -16.79
N HIS A 73 -11.96 5.94 -16.99
CA HIS A 73 -12.77 4.94 -16.30
C HIS A 73 -13.26 3.84 -17.25
N ARG A 74 -13.00 2.60 -16.86
CA ARG A 74 -13.24 1.36 -17.64
C ARG A 74 -14.66 1.21 -18.21
N GLN A 75 -15.68 1.71 -17.52
CA GLN A 75 -17.09 1.47 -17.89
C GLN A 75 -17.49 2.05 -19.26
N HIS A 76 -16.64 2.87 -19.88
CA HIS A 76 -16.96 3.61 -21.10
C HIS A 76 -15.95 3.43 -22.24
N ARG A 77 -14.98 2.50 -22.14
CA ARG A 77 -13.99 2.21 -23.22
C ARG A 77 -14.19 0.83 -23.84
N THR A 78 -13.86 0.73 -25.12
CA THR A 78 -13.75 -0.54 -25.86
C THR A 78 -12.47 -1.29 -25.47
N ASP A 79 -12.47 -2.62 -25.54
CA ASP A 79 -11.26 -3.44 -25.27
C ASP A 79 -10.12 -3.09 -26.25
N ALA A 80 -10.46 -2.74 -27.50
CA ALA A 80 -9.52 -2.26 -28.50
C ALA A 80 -8.83 -0.95 -28.09
N GLY A 81 -9.58 0.04 -27.61
CA GLY A 81 -9.01 1.31 -27.13
C GLY A 81 -8.13 1.16 -25.89
N LEU A 82 -8.39 0.16 -25.04
CA LEU A 82 -7.55 -0.16 -23.87
C LEU A 82 -6.25 -0.86 -24.31
N LEU A 83 -6.30 -1.77 -25.27
CA LEU A 83 -5.11 -2.41 -25.85
C LEU A 83 -4.24 -1.39 -26.59
N ALA A 84 -4.85 -0.47 -27.34
CA ALA A 84 -4.14 0.61 -28.02
C ALA A 84 -3.41 1.53 -27.03
N LEU A 85 -4.05 1.87 -25.90
CA LEU A 85 -3.39 2.60 -24.81
C LEU A 85 -2.22 1.83 -24.21
N ALA A 86 -2.38 0.52 -23.99
CA ALA A 86 -1.30 -0.34 -23.51
C ALA A 86 -0.10 -0.28 -24.46
N THR A 87 -0.35 -0.42 -25.76
CA THR A 87 0.66 -0.33 -26.81
C THR A 87 1.34 1.05 -26.79
N VAL A 88 0.59 2.14 -26.77
CA VAL A 88 1.15 3.50 -26.71
C VAL A 88 2.02 3.68 -25.46
N CYS A 89 1.56 3.26 -24.28
CA CYS A 89 2.34 3.36 -23.05
C CYS A 89 3.56 2.42 -23.04
N ALA A 90 3.51 1.29 -23.73
CA ALA A 90 4.60 0.31 -23.78
C ALA A 90 5.65 0.64 -24.85
N THR A 91 5.29 1.28 -25.96
CA THR A 91 6.20 1.43 -27.12
C THR A 91 6.39 2.87 -27.63
N ALA A 92 5.48 3.82 -27.35
CA ALA A 92 5.58 5.18 -27.90
C ALA A 92 6.75 5.99 -27.32
N PRO A 93 7.42 6.89 -28.06
CA PRO A 93 8.46 7.77 -27.50
C PRO A 93 8.00 8.59 -26.29
N ALA A 94 8.90 8.89 -25.35
CA ALA A 94 8.58 9.64 -24.12
C ALA A 94 7.84 10.97 -24.40
N ALA A 95 8.21 11.66 -25.49
CA ALA A 95 7.53 12.88 -25.93
C ALA A 95 6.07 12.66 -26.33
N ALA A 96 5.74 11.54 -26.97
CA ALA A 96 4.35 11.21 -27.31
C ALA A 96 3.55 10.85 -26.05
N VAL A 97 4.14 10.08 -25.13
CA VAL A 97 3.53 9.75 -23.82
C VAL A 97 3.27 11.02 -23.00
N ALA A 98 4.22 11.97 -23.00
CA ALA A 98 4.07 13.24 -22.32
C ALA A 98 2.91 14.09 -22.89
N ARG A 99 2.78 14.13 -24.23
CA ARG A 99 1.69 14.82 -24.93
C ARG A 99 0.34 14.15 -24.67
N LEU A 100 0.29 12.82 -24.64
CA LEU A 100 -0.89 12.07 -24.22
C LEU A 100 -1.31 12.44 -22.79
N GLY A 101 -0.36 12.52 -21.86
CA GLY A 101 -0.63 12.95 -20.48
C GLY A 101 -1.22 14.36 -20.40
N ARG A 102 -0.75 15.29 -21.24
CA ARG A 102 -1.31 16.64 -21.34
C ARG A 102 -2.73 16.67 -21.88
N VAL A 103 -3.03 15.86 -22.90
CA VAL A 103 -4.40 15.71 -23.44
C VAL A 103 -5.34 15.20 -22.35
N LEU A 104 -4.92 14.18 -21.60
CA LEU A 104 -5.71 13.61 -20.49
C LEU A 104 -5.91 14.62 -19.34
N ALA A 105 -4.86 15.33 -18.95
CA ALA A 105 -4.95 16.36 -17.90
C ALA A 105 -5.86 17.52 -18.33
N ALA A 106 -5.76 17.97 -19.58
CA ALA A 106 -6.62 19.01 -20.14
C ALA A 106 -8.09 18.58 -20.19
N ALA A 107 -8.34 17.34 -20.61
CA ALA A 107 -9.69 16.78 -20.65
C ALA A 107 -10.28 16.54 -19.25
N THR A 108 -9.46 16.43 -18.19
CA THR A 108 -9.92 16.11 -16.82
C THR A 108 -9.91 17.28 -15.84
N ALA A 109 -9.46 18.46 -16.27
CA ALA A 109 -9.46 19.66 -15.44
C ALA A 109 -10.90 20.11 -15.13
N GLU A 110 -11.21 20.40 -13.87
CA GLU A 110 -12.47 21.05 -13.52
C GLU A 110 -12.49 22.50 -14.07
N PRO A 111 -13.61 22.97 -14.63
CA PRO A 111 -13.69 24.31 -15.18
C PRO A 111 -13.52 25.35 -14.07
N VAL A 112 -12.55 26.27 -14.25
CA VAL A 112 -12.43 27.46 -13.39
C VAL A 112 -13.64 28.35 -13.65
N PRO A 113 -14.45 28.71 -12.64
CA PRO A 113 -15.58 29.62 -12.85
C PRO A 113 -15.06 30.98 -13.35
N ALA A 114 -15.73 31.52 -14.38
CA ALA A 114 -15.31 32.67 -15.19
C ALA A 114 -15.24 34.04 -14.48
N SER A 115 -15.13 34.10 -13.15
CA SER A 115 -15.05 35.36 -12.40
C SER A 115 -13.63 35.78 -12.00
N SER A 116 -12.57 35.11 -12.45
CA SER A 116 -11.20 35.41 -11.98
C SER A 116 -10.09 35.32 -13.03
N VAL A 117 -10.31 35.79 -14.26
CA VAL A 117 -9.20 36.07 -15.20
C VAL A 117 -9.49 37.32 -16.02
N SER A 118 -8.89 38.45 -15.65
CA SER A 118 -8.68 39.55 -16.60
C SER A 118 -7.41 39.24 -17.39
N ALA A 119 -7.59 39.03 -18.68
CA ALA A 119 -6.52 38.80 -19.63
C ALA A 119 -5.57 40.00 -19.72
N SER A 120 -4.27 39.72 -19.81
CA SER A 120 -3.34 40.61 -20.51
C SER A 120 -2.37 39.77 -21.33
N SER A 121 -2.78 39.50 -22.57
CA SER A 121 -1.89 39.20 -23.68
C SER A 121 -0.99 40.41 -23.95
N ALA A 122 0.31 40.19 -23.98
CA ALA A 122 1.33 41.19 -24.26
C ALA A 122 1.32 41.61 -25.74
N SER A 123 1.44 42.91 -26.00
CA SER A 123 1.98 43.43 -27.26
C SER A 123 2.85 44.64 -26.99
N ALA A 124 4.07 44.62 -27.54
CA ALA A 124 5.10 45.62 -27.39
C ALA A 124 4.70 47.02 -27.88
N GLY A 125 5.21 48.05 -27.20
CA GLY A 125 5.45 49.37 -27.79
C GLY A 125 4.68 50.54 -27.18
N SER A 126 5.46 51.49 -26.65
CA SER A 126 5.14 52.90 -26.41
C SER A 126 4.59 53.30 -25.03
N VAL A 127 5.45 54.03 -24.32
CA VAL A 127 5.19 54.91 -23.18
C VAL A 127 4.18 55.97 -23.60
N LEU A 128 3.16 56.28 -22.77
CA LEU A 128 2.67 57.64 -22.52
C LEU A 128 1.70 57.67 -21.32
N ALA A 129 1.69 58.83 -20.67
CA ALA A 129 1.24 59.10 -19.31
C ALA A 129 -0.27 59.37 -19.14
N GLY A 130 -0.73 59.31 -17.88
CA GLY A 130 -2.01 59.85 -17.38
C GLY A 130 -3.17 58.86 -17.50
N SER A 131 -4.13 58.75 -16.58
CA SER A 131 -4.57 59.69 -15.55
C SER A 131 -5.43 58.91 -14.55
N VAL A 132 -5.31 59.23 -13.26
CA VAL A 132 -6.25 58.81 -12.22
C VAL A 132 -7.54 59.61 -12.37
N SER A 133 -8.69 58.98 -12.20
CA SER A 133 -9.93 59.68 -11.84
C SER A 133 -10.80 58.85 -10.91
N ALA A 134 -11.32 59.56 -9.91
CA ALA A 134 -11.79 59.11 -8.62
C ALA A 134 -13.30 58.84 -8.55
N GLY A 135 -13.72 58.22 -7.45
CA GLY A 135 -15.10 58.15 -6.93
C GLY A 135 -15.47 56.71 -6.55
N SER A 136 -15.83 56.34 -5.32
CA SER A 136 -16.40 57.12 -4.22
C SER A 136 -16.15 56.42 -2.86
N VAL A 137 -16.03 57.23 -1.83
CA VAL A 137 -16.00 56.84 -0.41
C VAL A 137 -17.43 56.83 0.15
N LEU A 138 -17.79 55.83 0.96
CA LEU A 138 -18.76 56.01 2.05
C LEU A 138 -18.29 55.26 3.31
N ALA A 139 -18.40 55.98 4.43
CA ALA A 139 -17.76 55.75 5.72
C ALA A 139 -18.61 54.93 6.71
N GLY A 140 -17.97 54.38 7.75
CA GLY A 140 -18.65 53.75 8.87
C GLY A 140 -17.75 53.22 10.00
N SER A 141 -17.12 54.15 10.73
CA SER A 141 -16.81 54.09 12.18
C SER A 141 -15.68 53.20 12.74
N ALA A 142 -14.81 53.87 13.50
CA ALA A 142 -13.63 53.39 14.22
C ALA A 142 -13.86 53.23 15.74
N SER A 143 -13.03 52.40 16.39
CA SER A 143 -12.43 52.67 17.73
C SER A 143 -11.29 51.65 17.94
N ALA A 144 -10.01 52.03 17.76
CA ALA A 144 -9.08 52.74 18.66
C ALA A 144 -8.40 51.82 19.70
N GLY A 145 -7.08 51.62 19.53
CA GLY A 145 -6.22 50.88 20.47
C GLY A 145 -4.76 50.68 20.02
N SER A 146 -4.08 51.77 19.66
CA SER A 146 -2.62 52.00 19.70
C SER A 146 -1.63 50.89 19.32
N VAL A 147 -0.98 51.08 18.16
CA VAL A 147 0.39 50.63 17.87
C VAL A 147 1.30 51.86 17.94
N SER A 148 2.45 51.71 18.62
CA SER A 148 3.57 52.67 18.63
C SER A 148 4.85 51.88 18.92
N VAL A 149 6.02 52.08 18.29
CA VAL A 149 6.52 52.85 17.15
C VAL A 149 7.86 52.18 16.79
N GLY A 150 8.21 52.11 15.51
CA GLY A 150 9.56 51.77 15.05
C GLY A 150 9.73 52.11 13.57
N SER A 151 10.19 53.34 13.31
CA SER A 151 10.27 54.00 11.99
C SER A 151 11.17 53.33 10.95
N ALA A 152 10.61 53.28 9.73
CA ALA A 152 11.17 53.58 8.41
C ALA A 152 12.69 53.56 8.16
N LEU A 153 13.08 52.85 7.09
CA LEU A 153 13.98 53.38 6.05
C LEU A 153 13.58 52.83 4.66
N ALA A 154 13.84 53.66 3.66
CA ALA A 154 13.29 53.67 2.33
C ALA A 154 13.88 52.64 1.35
N GLY A 155 13.03 52.23 0.39
CA GLY A 155 13.34 52.23 -1.04
C GLY A 155 14.36 51.22 -1.58
N SER A 156 13.86 50.14 -2.17
CA SER A 156 14.33 49.69 -3.49
C SER A 156 13.20 48.96 -4.20
N VAL A 157 12.82 49.52 -5.34
CA VAL A 157 11.95 48.92 -6.35
C VAL A 157 12.66 47.66 -6.84
N ALA A 158 12.14 46.49 -6.46
CA ALA A 158 12.47 45.23 -7.12
C ALA A 158 11.32 44.91 -8.08
N VAL A 159 11.64 44.97 -9.36
CA VAL A 159 10.92 44.38 -10.48
C VAL A 159 10.30 43.05 -10.04
N GLY A 160 9.00 42.90 -10.21
CA GLY A 160 8.31 41.63 -9.98
C GLY A 160 8.86 40.56 -10.94
N SER A 161 9.89 39.84 -10.51
CA SER A 161 10.11 38.49 -10.99
C SER A 161 8.97 37.65 -10.42
N LEU A 162 7.98 37.36 -11.24
CA LEU A 162 7.15 36.17 -11.07
C LEU A 162 8.05 34.97 -11.32
N SER A 163 8.92 34.65 -10.36
CA SER A 163 9.55 33.34 -10.29
C SER A 163 8.51 32.42 -9.67
N ALA A 164 7.79 31.67 -10.50
CA ALA A 164 7.17 30.43 -10.04
C ALA A 164 8.27 29.64 -9.32
N GLY A 165 8.04 29.30 -8.05
CA GLY A 165 9.03 28.52 -7.32
C GLY A 165 9.13 27.12 -7.92
N PRO A 166 10.25 26.41 -7.76
CA PRO A 166 10.37 25.00 -8.17
C PRO A 166 9.27 24.10 -7.56
N ALA A 167 8.65 24.52 -6.45
CA ALA A 167 7.50 23.84 -5.85
C ALA A 167 6.22 23.93 -6.69
N ASP A 168 5.94 25.07 -7.35
CA ASP A 168 4.72 25.30 -8.15
C ASP A 168 4.78 24.57 -9.49
N VAL A 169 5.98 24.53 -10.11
CA VAL A 169 6.22 23.82 -11.36
C VAL A 169 6.21 22.30 -11.13
N ALA A 170 6.79 21.82 -10.04
CA ALA A 170 6.71 20.40 -9.65
C ALA A 170 5.28 19.96 -9.28
N GLU A 171 4.46 20.84 -8.71
CA GLU A 171 3.04 20.57 -8.44
C GLU A 171 2.22 20.47 -9.73
N GLY A 172 2.40 21.42 -10.65
CA GLY A 172 1.79 21.37 -11.98
C GLY A 172 2.25 20.17 -12.82
N ALA A 173 3.51 19.73 -12.66
CA ALA A 173 4.06 18.55 -13.31
C ALA A 173 3.51 17.24 -12.73
N SER A 174 3.41 17.14 -11.40
CA SER A 174 2.80 15.99 -10.72
C SER A 174 1.33 15.80 -11.15
N GLY A 175 0.59 16.90 -11.32
CA GLY A 175 -0.77 16.88 -11.87
C GLY A 175 -0.87 16.33 -13.31
N ARG A 176 0.20 16.42 -14.12
CA ARG A 176 0.26 15.87 -15.49
C ARG A 176 0.69 14.41 -15.55
N LEU A 177 1.50 13.96 -14.59
CA LEU A 177 1.94 12.56 -14.49
C LEU A 177 0.88 11.66 -13.83
N ALA A 178 0.08 12.20 -12.91
CA ALA A 178 -0.93 11.43 -12.18
C ALA A 178 -1.98 10.73 -13.09
N PRO A 179 -2.57 11.38 -14.11
CA PRO A 179 -3.48 10.71 -15.04
C PRO A 179 -2.82 9.58 -15.83
N LEU A 180 -1.55 9.75 -16.22
CA LEU A 180 -0.78 8.73 -16.94
C LEU A 180 -0.56 7.47 -16.10
N MET A 181 -0.12 7.63 -14.85
CA MET A 181 0.07 6.49 -13.93
C MET A 181 -1.26 5.80 -13.60
N ASN A 182 -2.35 6.55 -13.48
CA ASN A 182 -3.69 5.99 -13.28
C ASN A 182 -4.13 5.14 -14.48
N MET A 183 -3.84 5.60 -15.68
CA MET A 183 -4.15 4.87 -16.90
C MET A 183 -3.37 3.56 -17.02
N VAL A 184 -2.05 3.59 -16.78
CA VAL A 184 -1.19 2.39 -16.73
C VAL A 184 -1.67 1.40 -15.68
N ALA A 185 -2.02 1.89 -14.48
CA ALA A 185 -2.61 1.07 -13.42
C ALA A 185 -3.90 0.36 -13.86
N ASN A 186 -4.79 1.07 -14.57
CA ASN A 186 -6.01 0.48 -15.11
C ASN A 186 -5.72 -0.53 -16.23
N THR A 187 -4.74 -0.26 -17.10
CA THR A 187 -4.34 -1.16 -18.17
C THR A 187 -3.80 -2.49 -17.65
N GLU A 188 -3.01 -2.49 -16.58
CA GLU A 188 -2.50 -3.73 -15.99
C GLU A 188 -3.54 -4.54 -15.23
N TYR A 189 -4.51 -3.89 -14.58
CA TYR A 189 -5.61 -4.59 -13.91
C TYR A 189 -6.44 -5.43 -14.91
N LEU A 190 -6.46 -5.05 -16.18
CA LEU A 190 -7.14 -5.77 -17.27
C LEU A 190 -6.43 -7.06 -17.71
N SER A 191 -5.19 -7.30 -17.24
CA SER A 191 -4.45 -8.56 -17.45
C SER A 191 -5.13 -9.81 -16.86
N TYR A 192 -6.15 -9.62 -16.02
CA TYR A 192 -6.98 -10.71 -15.50
C TYR A 192 -8.00 -11.25 -16.50
N ARG A 193 -8.23 -10.62 -17.66
CA ARG A 193 -9.25 -11.08 -18.61
C ARG A 193 -8.81 -11.25 -20.06
N ASP A 194 -8.09 -10.32 -20.71
CA ASP A 194 -7.86 -10.46 -22.18
C ASP A 194 -6.60 -9.73 -22.77
N VAL A 195 -5.69 -9.20 -21.95
CA VAL A 195 -4.45 -8.54 -22.45
C VAL A 195 -3.27 -9.53 -22.46
N ASP A 196 -2.48 -9.56 -23.54
CA ASP A 196 -1.27 -10.39 -23.64
C ASP A 196 -0.31 -10.12 -22.46
N ALA A 197 0.05 -11.17 -21.73
CA ALA A 197 0.94 -11.10 -20.56
C ALA A 197 2.29 -10.45 -20.90
N ARG A 198 2.73 -10.55 -22.16
CA ARG A 198 3.94 -9.89 -22.66
C ARG A 198 3.83 -8.37 -22.65
N SER A 199 2.70 -7.79 -23.08
CA SER A 199 2.49 -6.34 -23.10
C SER A 199 2.49 -5.76 -21.68
N VAL A 200 1.92 -6.49 -20.72
CA VAL A 200 1.92 -6.11 -19.30
C VAL A 200 3.34 -6.15 -18.71
N THR A 201 4.12 -7.16 -19.08
CA THR A 201 5.52 -7.29 -18.64
C THR A 201 6.37 -6.14 -19.19
N MET A 202 6.25 -5.84 -20.48
CA MET A 202 6.93 -4.69 -21.11
C MET A 202 6.52 -3.36 -20.48
N LEU A 203 5.23 -3.19 -20.15
CA LEU A 203 4.74 -2.00 -19.46
C LEU A 203 5.40 -1.84 -18.09
N ARG A 204 5.50 -2.91 -17.29
CA ARG A 204 6.15 -2.89 -15.97
C ARG A 204 7.64 -2.57 -16.05
N GLU A 205 8.34 -3.20 -17.00
CA GLU A 205 9.78 -2.99 -17.20
C GLU A 205 10.09 -1.55 -17.65
N ARG A 206 9.20 -0.97 -18.45
CA ARG A 206 9.38 0.37 -18.99
C ARG A 206 9.04 1.48 -18.00
N TRP A 207 7.98 1.32 -17.21
CA TRP A 207 7.44 2.39 -16.34
C TRP A 207 8.21 2.52 -15.03
N THR A 208 9.48 2.92 -15.14
CA THR A 208 10.39 3.21 -14.03
C THR A 208 10.38 4.70 -13.67
N PRO A 209 10.89 5.09 -12.49
CA PRO A 209 11.05 6.51 -12.14
C PRO A 209 11.92 7.29 -13.13
N HIS A 210 12.97 6.66 -13.70
CA HIS A 210 13.80 7.26 -14.75
C HIS A 210 13.01 7.54 -16.03
N PHE A 211 12.20 6.58 -16.51
CA PHE A 211 11.34 6.82 -17.67
C PHE A 211 10.30 7.92 -17.39
N LEU A 212 9.75 7.97 -16.18
CA LEU A 212 8.86 9.08 -15.77
C LEU A 212 9.57 10.44 -15.79
N SER A 213 10.86 10.49 -15.47
CA SER A 213 11.67 11.71 -15.58
C SER A 213 11.87 12.13 -17.05
N GLU A 214 12.10 11.17 -17.96
CA GLU A 214 12.14 11.44 -19.40
C GLU A 214 10.81 12.00 -19.92
N VAL A 215 9.70 11.38 -19.50
CA VAL A 215 8.33 11.83 -19.83
C VAL A 215 8.07 13.23 -19.25
N ALA A 216 8.49 13.50 -18.02
CA ALA A 216 8.37 14.82 -17.40
C ALA A 216 9.16 15.87 -18.19
N HIS A 217 10.42 15.57 -18.52
CA HIS A 217 11.29 16.46 -19.28
C HIS A 217 10.71 16.76 -20.68
N ALA A 218 10.31 15.72 -21.41
CA ALA A 218 9.65 15.88 -22.71
C ALA A 218 8.30 16.60 -22.59
N GLY A 219 7.66 16.49 -21.42
CA GLY A 219 6.47 17.22 -20.99
C GLY A 219 6.75 18.66 -20.55
N GLY A 220 7.94 19.20 -20.78
CA GLY A 220 8.31 20.59 -20.54
C GLY A 220 8.62 20.92 -19.07
N VAL A 221 8.89 19.91 -18.24
CA VAL A 221 9.41 20.11 -16.89
C VAL A 221 10.92 20.42 -17.00
N PRO A 222 11.42 21.49 -16.34
CA PRO A 222 12.85 21.77 -16.31
C PRO A 222 13.62 20.55 -15.79
N GLU A 223 14.76 20.23 -16.39
CA GLU A 223 15.55 19.03 -16.06
C GLU A 223 15.85 18.91 -14.55
N GLY A 224 16.20 20.03 -13.90
CA GLY A 224 16.46 20.07 -12.45
C GLY A 224 15.23 19.85 -11.55
N GLU A 225 14.03 19.83 -12.10
CA GLU A 225 12.77 19.64 -11.36
C GLU A 225 12.08 18.31 -11.69
N CYS A 226 12.53 17.58 -12.72
CA CYS A 226 11.96 16.31 -13.13
C CYS A 226 11.95 15.29 -11.98
N ALA A 227 13.05 15.17 -11.25
CA ALA A 227 13.14 14.25 -10.12
C ALA A 227 12.13 14.59 -9.01
N ALA A 228 12.00 15.86 -8.65
CA ALA A 228 11.03 16.31 -7.65
C ALA A 228 9.59 16.06 -8.10
N ALA A 229 9.29 16.31 -9.38
CA ALA A 229 7.99 16.04 -9.97
C ALA A 229 7.65 14.54 -9.94
N VAL A 230 8.59 13.66 -10.30
CA VAL A 230 8.41 12.20 -10.26
C VAL A 230 8.24 11.71 -8.82
N LEU A 231 9.07 12.17 -7.88
CA LEU A 231 8.94 11.78 -6.47
C LEU A 231 7.58 12.18 -5.90
N ARG A 232 7.09 13.39 -6.20
CA ARG A 232 5.73 13.80 -5.82
C ARG A 232 4.68 12.93 -6.49
N ALA A 233 4.82 12.70 -7.80
CA ALA A 233 3.91 11.89 -8.59
C ALA A 233 3.85 10.44 -8.08
N VAL A 234 4.93 9.86 -7.56
CA VAL A 234 4.89 8.49 -7.02
C VAL A 234 4.48 8.44 -5.55
N LEU A 235 4.91 9.40 -4.72
CA LEU A 235 4.72 9.34 -3.26
C LEU A 235 3.42 9.99 -2.77
N GLN A 236 2.95 11.07 -3.39
CA GLN A 236 1.79 11.85 -2.90
C GLN A 236 0.53 10.97 -2.76
N ARG A 237 -0.24 11.11 -1.69
CA ARG A 237 -1.51 10.38 -1.53
C ARG A 237 -2.61 11.35 -1.14
N ASP A 238 -3.62 11.50 -2.00
CA ASP A 238 -4.79 12.33 -1.72
C ASP A 238 -5.93 11.46 -1.19
N ALA A 239 -6.75 12.02 -0.30
CA ALA A 239 -7.88 11.31 0.31
C ALA A 239 -8.98 10.92 -0.71
N THR A 240 -8.97 11.53 -1.89
CA THR A 240 -9.95 11.32 -2.97
C THR A 240 -9.53 10.29 -4.01
N SER A 241 -8.29 9.77 -3.97
CA SER A 241 -7.84 8.79 -4.96
C SER A 241 -8.38 7.39 -4.66
N VAL A 242 -8.76 6.66 -5.71
CA VAL A 242 -9.37 5.32 -5.59
C VAL A 242 -8.34 4.27 -5.14
N ALA A 243 -8.76 3.30 -4.32
CA ALA A 243 -7.89 2.36 -3.61
C ALA A 243 -6.89 1.59 -4.50
N TRP A 244 -7.29 1.16 -5.71
CA TRP A 244 -6.40 0.41 -6.62
C TRP A 244 -5.31 1.29 -7.25
N ILE A 245 -5.56 2.60 -7.43
CA ILE A 245 -4.57 3.56 -7.94
C ILE A 245 -3.45 3.74 -6.91
N GLN A 246 -3.82 3.78 -5.63
CA GLN A 246 -2.87 3.87 -4.53
C GLN A 246 -1.99 2.62 -4.44
N HIS A 247 -2.54 1.44 -4.73
CA HIS A 247 -1.79 0.19 -4.75
C HIS A 247 -0.66 0.21 -5.79
N ARG A 248 -0.93 0.65 -7.02
CA ARG A 248 0.07 0.66 -8.10
C ARG A 248 1.19 1.67 -7.90
N ARG A 249 0.87 2.86 -7.40
CA ARG A 249 1.91 3.85 -7.04
C ARG A 249 2.74 3.36 -5.86
N ALA A 250 2.17 2.53 -4.97
CA ALA A 250 2.93 1.88 -3.91
C ALA A 250 3.81 0.73 -4.45
N GLU A 251 3.33 -0.05 -5.41
CA GLU A 251 4.17 -1.06 -6.08
C GLU A 251 5.39 -0.44 -6.75
N LEU A 252 5.20 0.65 -7.53
CA LEU A 252 6.33 1.37 -8.15
C LEU A 252 7.30 1.93 -7.11
N ALA A 253 6.78 2.43 -5.98
CA ALA A 253 7.60 2.92 -4.87
C ALA A 253 8.42 1.83 -4.17
N ALA A 254 8.06 0.55 -4.35
CA ALA A 254 8.73 -0.60 -3.73
C ALA A 254 9.69 -1.35 -4.68
N THR A 255 10.05 -0.75 -5.82
CA THR A 255 10.95 -1.34 -6.83
C THR A 255 12.41 -1.00 -6.60
N ASP A 256 13.33 -1.85 -7.06
CA ASP A 256 14.78 -1.58 -7.07
C ASP A 256 15.12 -0.32 -7.88
N ALA A 257 14.35 -0.05 -8.95
CA ALA A 257 14.49 1.17 -9.75
C ALA A 257 14.16 2.43 -8.94
N MET A 258 13.17 2.35 -8.04
CA MET A 258 12.88 3.45 -7.10
C MET A 258 14.00 3.63 -6.07
N ASP A 259 14.55 2.54 -5.52
CA ASP A 259 15.66 2.65 -4.57
C ASP A 259 16.88 3.35 -5.21
N ALA A 260 17.23 2.96 -6.45
CA ALA A 260 18.28 3.60 -7.22
C ALA A 260 17.99 5.08 -7.47
N PHE A 261 16.75 5.40 -7.86
CA PHE A 261 16.31 6.78 -8.13
C PHE A 261 16.34 7.67 -6.88
N LEU A 262 15.90 7.14 -5.73
CA LEU A 262 15.97 7.84 -4.44
C LEU A 262 17.41 8.09 -3.99
N ALA A 263 18.32 7.16 -4.28
CA ALA A 263 19.74 7.32 -3.97
C ALA A 263 20.41 8.35 -4.88
N GLU A 264 20.09 8.35 -6.18
CA GLU A 264 20.60 9.31 -7.17
C GLU A 264 20.14 10.75 -6.86
N HIS A 265 18.90 10.91 -6.40
CA HIS A 265 18.28 12.22 -6.12
C HIS A 265 18.09 12.50 -4.63
N ALA A 266 19.04 12.04 -3.80
CA ALA A 266 18.97 12.15 -2.34
C ALA A 266 18.86 13.61 -1.83
N ASP A 267 19.35 14.57 -2.61
CA ASP A 267 19.28 16.02 -2.33
C ASP A 267 17.86 16.60 -2.49
N ALA A 268 17.08 16.07 -3.45
CA ALA A 268 15.70 16.50 -3.70
C ALA A 268 14.69 15.89 -2.71
N VAL A 269 14.99 14.70 -2.17
CA VAL A 269 14.08 13.91 -1.31
C VAL A 269 13.57 14.70 -0.10
N PRO A 270 14.41 15.36 0.74
CA PRO A 270 13.93 16.10 1.91
C PRO A 270 12.93 17.21 1.55
N GLY A 271 13.19 17.93 0.45
CA GLY A 271 12.33 19.00 -0.04
C GLY A 271 10.97 18.48 -0.48
N VAL A 272 10.94 17.37 -1.21
CA VAL A 272 9.70 16.72 -1.63
C VAL A 272 8.92 16.19 -0.42
N VAL A 273 9.56 15.36 0.42
CA VAL A 273 8.94 14.72 1.58
C VAL A 273 8.38 15.76 2.56
N GLY A 274 9.04 16.92 2.70
CA GLY A 274 8.54 18.03 3.52
C GLY A 274 7.21 18.62 3.06
N THR A 275 6.88 18.49 1.77
CA THR A 275 5.72 19.15 1.13
C THR A 275 4.54 18.24 0.83
N ILE A 276 4.75 16.92 0.79
CA ILE A 276 3.69 15.95 0.50
C ILE A 276 2.78 15.69 1.72
N THR A 277 1.62 15.08 1.47
CA THR A 277 0.63 14.73 2.52
C THR A 277 1.17 13.74 3.54
N SER A 278 0.52 13.67 4.71
CA SER A 278 0.86 12.67 5.74
C SER A 278 0.82 11.23 5.22
N SER A 279 -0.18 10.89 4.39
CA SER A 279 -0.26 9.59 3.74
C SER A 279 0.89 9.37 2.75
N GLY A 280 1.31 10.40 2.01
CA GLY A 280 2.49 10.29 1.13
C GLY A 280 3.80 10.12 1.89
N LYS A 281 3.95 10.78 3.04
CA LYS A 281 5.10 10.58 3.95
C LYS A 281 5.18 9.14 4.46
N GLN A 282 4.04 8.48 4.70
CA GLN A 282 4.01 7.06 5.09
C GLN A 282 4.51 6.15 3.96
N VAL A 283 4.10 6.39 2.72
CA VAL A 283 4.61 5.66 1.55
C VAL A 283 6.12 5.83 1.39
N PHE A 284 6.64 7.05 1.63
CA PHE A 284 8.08 7.26 1.64
C PHE A 284 8.78 6.42 2.73
N ILE A 285 8.23 6.36 3.94
CA ILE A 285 8.81 5.55 5.03
C ILE A 285 8.79 4.06 4.66
N GLU A 286 7.74 3.57 4.00
CA GLU A 286 7.68 2.20 3.48
C GLU A 286 8.77 1.93 2.44
N ALA A 287 8.95 2.81 1.46
CA ALA A 287 10.05 2.70 0.48
C ALA A 287 11.43 2.71 1.19
N ALA A 288 11.60 3.58 2.18
CA ALA A 288 12.84 3.70 2.95
C ALA A 288 13.18 2.43 3.76
N GLN A 289 12.24 1.51 4.01
CA GLN A 289 12.53 0.23 4.69
C GLN A 289 13.52 -0.64 3.94
N ARG A 290 13.57 -0.51 2.61
CA ARG A 290 14.47 -1.29 1.75
C ARG A 290 15.92 -0.82 1.85
N ASN A 291 16.13 0.46 2.13
CA ASN A 291 17.45 1.05 2.38
C ASN A 291 17.41 2.08 3.53
N PRO A 292 17.27 1.61 4.78
CA PRO A 292 16.97 2.48 5.92
C PRO A 292 18.16 3.38 6.29
N THR A 293 19.38 2.95 5.98
CA THR A 293 20.61 3.74 6.18
C THR A 293 20.71 4.93 5.22
N ALA A 294 20.33 4.77 3.95
CA ALA A 294 20.40 5.86 2.97
C ALA A 294 19.41 6.98 3.26
N HIS A 295 18.26 6.65 3.85
CA HIS A 295 17.16 7.60 4.10
C HIS A 295 17.02 7.99 5.57
N GLY A 296 17.93 7.53 6.44
CA GLY A 296 17.83 7.67 7.89
C GLY A 296 17.65 9.11 8.37
N GLU A 297 18.27 10.10 7.72
CA GLU A 297 18.15 11.50 8.11
C GLU A 297 16.76 12.09 7.83
N VAL A 298 16.18 11.75 6.67
CA VAL A 298 14.82 12.15 6.32
C VAL A 298 13.80 11.47 7.23
N VAL A 299 14.00 10.17 7.49
CA VAL A 299 13.16 9.40 8.43
C VAL A 299 13.28 9.96 9.85
N ALA A 300 14.47 10.36 10.30
CA ALA A 300 14.68 11.02 11.59
C ALA A 300 13.91 12.35 11.68
N ALA A 301 13.92 13.16 10.63
CA ALA A 301 13.10 14.38 10.59
C ALA A 301 11.59 14.05 10.71
N LEU A 302 11.13 12.95 10.11
CA LEU A 302 9.75 12.49 10.20
C LEU A 302 9.37 11.93 11.59
N ALA A 303 10.34 11.49 12.41
CA ALA A 303 10.10 11.04 13.78
C ALA A 303 9.49 12.13 14.70
N VAL A 304 9.55 13.40 14.29
CA VAL A 304 8.98 14.57 14.97
C VAL A 304 8.00 15.37 14.10
N ASP A 305 7.49 14.78 13.01
CA ASP A 305 6.45 15.34 12.14
C ASP A 305 5.18 15.74 12.92
N PRO A 306 4.37 16.74 12.53
CA PRO A 306 3.09 17.03 13.19
C PRO A 306 2.08 15.86 13.21
N ALA A 307 2.07 14.99 12.19
CA ALA A 307 1.13 13.87 12.10
C ALA A 307 1.57 12.67 12.97
N LYS A 308 0.67 12.18 13.85
CA LYS A 308 0.97 11.06 14.77
C LYS A 308 1.36 9.78 14.01
N GLY A 309 0.63 9.45 12.94
CA GLY A 309 0.88 8.25 12.14
C GLY A 309 2.28 8.24 11.52
N VAL A 310 2.69 9.38 10.94
CA VAL A 310 4.03 9.56 10.33
C VAL A 310 5.14 9.41 11.37
N ARG A 311 5.03 10.09 12.53
CA ARG A 311 6.04 9.97 13.60
C ARG A 311 6.21 8.54 14.08
N THR A 312 5.10 7.84 14.25
CA THR A 312 5.11 6.48 14.81
C THR A 312 5.79 5.51 13.85
N GLU A 313 5.47 5.60 12.56
CA GLU A 313 6.08 4.75 11.54
C GLU A 313 7.57 5.05 11.33
N ALA A 314 7.95 6.33 11.32
CA ALA A 314 9.34 6.74 11.22
C ALA A 314 10.18 6.22 12.39
N ARG A 315 9.67 6.30 13.63
CA ARG A 315 10.36 5.77 14.82
C ARG A 315 10.46 4.25 14.80
N ARG A 316 9.45 3.55 14.27
CA ARG A 316 9.51 2.10 14.09
C ARG A 316 10.66 1.70 13.16
N LEU A 317 10.80 2.42 12.04
CA LEU A 317 11.89 2.18 11.10
C LEU A 317 13.26 2.47 11.73
N LEU A 318 13.40 3.59 12.43
CA LEU A 318 14.65 3.94 13.12
C LEU A 318 15.01 2.93 14.21
N GLY A 319 14.02 2.40 14.94
CA GLY A 319 14.23 1.38 15.97
C GLY A 319 14.68 0.01 15.45
N ALA A 320 14.58 -0.23 14.14
CA ALA A 320 15.11 -1.43 13.49
C ALA A 320 16.58 -1.28 13.06
N LEU A 321 17.14 -0.07 13.14
CA LEU A 321 18.56 0.17 12.87
C LEU A 321 19.41 -0.26 14.06
N PRO A 322 20.72 -0.52 13.85
CA PRO A 322 21.65 -0.72 14.96
C PRO A 322 21.61 0.47 15.93
N ASP A 323 21.64 0.21 17.24
CA ASP A 323 21.50 1.22 18.29
C ASP A 323 22.40 2.45 18.09
N ALA A 324 23.65 2.24 17.66
CA ALA A 324 24.60 3.33 17.41
C ALA A 324 24.12 4.28 16.31
N GLU A 325 23.49 3.73 15.26
CA GLU A 325 22.97 4.48 14.12
C GLU A 325 21.66 5.18 14.48
N GLU A 326 20.77 4.50 15.22
CA GLU A 326 19.55 5.12 15.76
C GLU A 326 19.91 6.33 16.66
N VAL A 327 20.88 6.17 17.56
CA VAL A 327 21.37 7.27 18.40
C VAL A 327 21.94 8.41 17.55
N ARG A 328 22.76 8.11 16.53
CA ARG A 328 23.35 9.11 15.63
C ARG A 328 22.25 9.95 14.95
N LEU A 329 21.22 9.30 14.42
CA LEU A 329 20.13 9.92 13.68
C LEU A 329 19.17 10.72 14.57
N LEU A 330 18.90 10.25 15.79
CA LEU A 330 17.98 10.94 16.72
C LEU A 330 18.64 12.08 17.49
N THR A 331 19.97 12.08 17.63
CA THR A 331 20.72 13.08 18.41
C THR A 331 20.43 14.54 18.01
N PRO A 332 20.43 14.92 16.71
CA PRO A 332 20.15 16.31 16.31
C PRO A 332 18.78 16.81 16.77
N LEU A 333 17.77 15.92 16.77
CA LEU A 333 16.38 16.25 17.10
C LEU A 333 16.19 16.71 18.53
N VAL A 334 17.07 16.27 19.45
CA VAL A 334 17.04 16.67 20.87
C VAL A 334 17.07 18.19 21.00
N THR A 335 17.77 18.88 20.10
CA THR A 335 17.90 20.34 20.12
C THR A 335 16.99 21.06 19.12
N THR A 336 16.73 20.46 17.95
CA THR A 336 16.01 21.12 16.84
C THR A 336 14.49 20.95 16.89
N ALA A 337 13.99 19.81 17.40
CA ALA A 337 12.56 19.48 17.34
C ALA A 337 11.74 20.14 18.45
N ALA A 338 10.52 20.59 18.17
CA ALA A 338 9.66 21.23 19.17
C ALA A 338 9.45 20.35 20.44
N PRO A 339 9.53 20.89 21.67
CA PRO A 339 9.45 20.09 22.90
C PRO A 339 8.20 19.21 23.01
N SER A 340 7.05 19.66 22.49
CA SER A 340 5.79 18.91 22.48
C SER A 340 5.83 17.63 21.64
N ARG A 341 6.80 17.51 20.73
CA ARG A 341 6.96 16.38 19.80
C ARG A 341 8.19 15.51 20.12
N LEU A 342 8.97 15.91 21.11
CA LEU A 342 10.27 15.32 21.43
C LEU A 342 10.19 14.19 22.47
N GLY A 343 9.07 14.08 23.19
CA GLY A 343 8.96 13.20 24.37
C GLY A 343 9.28 11.72 24.11
N GLU A 344 8.79 11.15 23.02
CA GLU A 344 9.05 9.73 22.70
C GLU A 344 10.47 9.50 22.17
N VAL A 345 11.04 10.44 21.41
CA VAL A 345 12.42 10.36 20.93
C VAL A 345 13.40 10.38 22.12
N VAL A 346 13.18 11.26 23.09
CA VAL A 346 14.04 11.35 24.29
C VAL A 346 13.89 10.10 25.16
N ARG A 347 12.68 9.53 25.29
CA ARG A 347 12.48 8.25 25.99
C ARG A 347 13.24 7.11 25.31
N ARG A 348 13.14 7.00 23.98
CA ARG A 348 13.88 5.98 23.22
C ARG A 348 15.39 6.14 23.38
N LEU A 349 15.91 7.36 23.23
CA LEU A 349 17.34 7.64 23.49
C LEU A 349 17.78 7.28 24.91
N ALA A 350 16.92 7.43 25.92
CA ALA A 350 17.27 7.07 27.29
C ALA A 350 17.45 5.57 27.52
N THR A 351 16.82 4.73 26.67
CA THR A 351 16.94 3.27 26.69
C THR A 351 18.11 2.73 25.88
N LEU A 352 18.64 3.51 24.93
CA LEU A 352 19.69 3.05 24.01
C LEU A 352 21.10 3.19 24.62
N PRO A 353 22.02 2.24 24.32
CA PRO A 353 23.43 2.37 24.67
C PRO A 353 24.03 3.70 24.19
N GLY A 354 24.53 4.51 25.13
CA GLY A 354 25.12 5.81 24.83
C GLY A 354 24.13 6.98 24.68
N GLY A 355 22.82 6.72 24.55
CA GLY A 355 21.82 7.78 24.40
C GLY A 355 21.63 8.63 25.66
N GLN A 356 21.73 8.06 26.86
CA GLN A 356 21.75 8.86 28.10
C GLN A 356 22.89 9.89 28.17
N ARG A 357 24.04 9.59 27.55
CA ARG A 357 25.18 10.52 27.45
C ARG A 357 24.85 11.70 26.55
N VAL A 358 24.18 11.44 25.42
CA VAL A 358 23.66 12.46 24.51
C VAL A 358 22.67 13.37 25.24
N LEU A 359 21.72 12.80 25.97
CA LEU A 359 20.71 13.57 26.71
C LEU A 359 21.33 14.45 27.79
N ARG A 360 22.34 13.95 28.54
CA ARG A 360 23.08 14.73 29.53
C ARG A 360 23.89 15.86 28.90
N GLY A 361 24.63 15.58 27.83
CA GLY A 361 25.37 16.62 27.10
C GLY A 361 24.45 17.71 26.52
N ALA A 362 23.28 17.33 26.01
CA ALA A 362 22.27 18.29 25.57
C ALA A 362 21.71 19.13 26.73
N LEU A 363 21.47 18.52 27.89
CA LEU A 363 21.00 19.23 29.08
C LEU A 363 22.03 20.27 29.57
N GLU A 364 23.31 19.91 29.60
CA GLU A 364 24.43 20.81 29.93
C GLU A 364 24.50 21.99 28.94
N ALA A 365 24.42 21.71 27.64
CA ALA A 365 24.45 22.73 26.59
C ALA A 365 23.23 23.69 26.60
N LEU A 366 22.15 23.32 27.31
CA LEU A 366 20.90 24.09 27.42
C LEU A 366 20.77 24.84 28.75
N ALA A 367 21.65 24.60 29.73
CA ALA A 367 21.54 25.11 31.10
C ALA A 367 21.40 26.65 31.19
N ASP A 368 22.09 27.39 30.30
CA ASP A 368 22.14 28.85 30.32
C ASP A 368 21.29 29.53 29.22
N LYS A 369 20.57 28.75 28.40
CA LYS A 369 19.81 29.29 27.24
C LYS A 369 18.37 29.67 27.63
N ARG A 370 18.04 30.96 27.50
CA ARG A 370 16.66 31.46 27.70
C ARG A 370 15.69 30.81 26.71
N GLY A 371 14.47 30.50 27.16
CA GLY A 371 13.39 29.93 26.35
C GLY A 371 13.37 28.40 26.23
N GLN A 372 14.27 27.68 26.91
CA GLN A 372 14.45 26.23 26.77
C GLN A 372 13.83 25.40 27.92
N SER A 373 13.13 26.05 28.84
CA SER A 373 12.64 25.48 30.11
C SER A 373 11.79 24.21 29.94
N ALA A 374 10.94 24.13 28.89
CA ALA A 374 10.12 22.96 28.61
C ALA A 374 10.97 21.74 28.19
N ARG A 375 12.00 21.98 27.36
CA ARG A 375 12.93 20.94 26.91
C ARG A 375 13.83 20.46 28.06
N VAL A 376 14.39 21.39 28.83
CA VAL A 376 15.21 21.08 30.03
C VAL A 376 14.43 20.21 31.01
N ARG A 377 13.16 20.55 31.27
CA ARG A 377 12.29 19.76 32.16
C ARG A 377 12.08 18.33 31.62
N LEU A 378 11.77 18.19 30.33
CA LEU A 378 11.55 16.90 29.68
C LEU A 378 12.80 16.00 29.76
N LEU A 379 13.97 16.55 29.46
CA LEU A 379 15.25 15.82 29.50
C LEU A 379 15.55 15.33 30.93
N ARG A 380 15.41 16.21 31.92
CA ARG A 380 15.67 15.86 33.34
C ARG A 380 14.73 14.76 33.83
N GLN A 381 13.42 14.92 33.61
CA GLN A 381 12.43 13.94 34.03
C GLN A 381 12.67 12.56 33.38
N THR A 382 13.08 12.55 32.11
CA THR A 382 13.34 11.27 31.42
C THR A 382 14.61 10.59 31.93
N LEU A 383 15.66 11.36 32.25
CA LEU A 383 16.89 10.81 32.83
C LEU A 383 16.67 10.26 34.25
N GLU A 384 15.84 10.92 35.06
CA GLU A 384 15.43 10.43 36.39
C GLU A 384 14.69 9.09 36.27
N LEU A 385 13.66 9.02 35.40
CA LEU A 385 12.90 7.78 35.16
C LEU A 385 13.76 6.62 34.65
N ALA A 386 14.72 6.89 33.76
CA ALA A 386 15.62 5.88 33.24
C ALA A 386 16.62 5.38 34.30
N GLY A 387 17.01 6.24 35.24
CA GLY A 387 17.83 5.86 36.39
C GLY A 387 17.10 4.92 37.35
N ASP A 388 15.83 5.23 37.66
CA ASP A 388 15.00 4.41 38.55
C ASP A 388 14.72 3.01 37.98
N LEU A 389 14.49 2.90 36.66
CA LEU A 389 14.28 1.63 35.97
C LEU A 389 15.54 0.75 35.96
N ALA A 390 16.73 1.33 35.75
CA ALA A 390 17.99 0.59 35.80
C ALA A 390 18.29 0.03 37.20
N VAL A 391 17.83 0.72 38.25
CA VAL A 391 17.90 0.23 39.63
C VAL A 391 16.90 -0.91 39.87
N GLN A 392 15.73 -0.88 39.23
CA GLN A 392 14.73 -1.94 39.30
C GLN A 392 15.15 -3.19 38.53
N ASP A 393 15.68 -3.08 37.31
CA ASP A 393 16.20 -4.22 36.53
C ASP A 393 17.35 -4.93 37.25
N ALA A 394 18.24 -4.18 37.92
CA ALA A 394 19.28 -4.76 38.76
C ALA A 394 18.73 -5.50 40.01
N VAL A 395 17.53 -5.12 40.48
CA VAL A 395 16.82 -5.82 41.56
C VAL A 395 16.03 -7.02 41.01
N GLN A 396 15.61 -6.98 39.74
CA GLN A 396 14.81 -8.01 39.08
C GLN A 396 15.67 -9.17 38.56
N ASP A 397 16.87 -8.89 38.06
CA ASP A 397 17.90 -9.91 37.74
C ASP A 397 18.32 -10.71 38.99
N ALA A 398 18.21 -10.11 40.19
CA ALA A 398 18.42 -10.81 41.46
C ALA A 398 17.22 -11.67 41.91
N VAL A 399 16.04 -11.50 41.29
CA VAL A 399 14.79 -12.25 41.57
C VAL A 399 14.53 -13.35 40.51
N GLN A 400 15.24 -13.30 39.38
CA GLN A 400 15.11 -14.25 38.26
C GLN A 400 15.53 -15.69 38.59
N ASP A 401 16.18 -15.93 39.74
CA ASP A 401 16.62 -17.25 40.20
C ASP A 401 15.51 -18.07 40.91
N ALA A 402 14.28 -17.55 41.01
CA ALA A 402 13.23 -18.21 41.78
C ALA A 402 11.79 -18.02 41.25
N VAL A 403 11.41 -18.59 40.09
CA VAL A 403 9.98 -18.95 39.85
C VAL A 403 9.87 -20.22 38.98
N GLN A 404 9.08 -21.18 39.49
CA GLN A 404 8.81 -22.52 38.94
C GLN A 404 7.94 -22.52 37.67
N ASP A 405 8.15 -23.54 36.83
CA ASP A 405 7.28 -23.94 35.73
C ASP A 405 5.86 -24.25 36.23
N ALA A 406 4.88 -23.46 35.77
CA ALA A 406 3.48 -23.85 35.84
C ALA A 406 3.18 -24.74 34.62
N VAL A 407 3.00 -26.04 34.84
CA VAL A 407 2.61 -26.98 33.79
C VAL A 407 1.19 -26.65 33.34
N ILE A 408 1.02 -26.27 32.06
CA ILE A 408 -0.30 -26.01 31.46
C ILE A 408 -0.89 -27.37 31.07
N GLU A 409 -1.99 -27.78 31.70
CA GLU A 409 -2.74 -28.97 31.30
C GLU A 409 -3.64 -28.65 30.10
N LEU A 410 -3.47 -29.41 29.01
CA LEU A 410 -4.21 -29.21 27.76
C LEU A 410 -5.47 -30.09 27.73
N PRO A 411 -6.59 -29.61 27.17
CA PRO A 411 -7.79 -30.44 26.98
C PRO A 411 -7.50 -31.58 26.00
N ALA A 412 -8.21 -32.70 26.13
CA ALA A 412 -8.17 -33.77 25.13
C ALA A 412 -8.94 -33.34 23.86
N TYR A 413 -8.48 -33.78 22.68
CA TYR A 413 -9.19 -33.58 21.41
C TYR A 413 -9.16 -34.86 20.56
N GLU A 414 -10.15 -35.05 19.69
CA GLU A 414 -10.19 -36.16 18.71
C GLU A 414 -9.74 -35.64 17.33
N PRO A 415 -8.66 -36.19 16.75
CA PRO A 415 -8.21 -35.83 15.42
C PRO A 415 -9.26 -36.14 14.34
N PRO A 416 -9.38 -35.31 13.28
CA PRO A 416 -10.30 -35.56 12.18
C PRO A 416 -10.02 -36.89 11.48
N ARG A 417 -11.10 -37.65 11.23
CA ARG A 417 -11.02 -38.94 10.52
C ARG A 417 -10.96 -38.72 9.02
N GLU A 418 -9.97 -39.35 8.39
CA GLU A 418 -9.88 -39.47 6.94
C GLU A 418 -10.49 -40.81 6.48
N PHE A 419 -11.22 -40.79 5.36
CA PHE A 419 -11.78 -42.00 4.73
C PHE A 419 -11.88 -41.79 3.22
N VAL A 420 -11.85 -42.86 2.43
CA VAL A 420 -11.90 -42.76 0.97
C VAL A 420 -13.34 -42.54 0.50
N LEU A 421 -13.57 -41.51 -0.32
CA LEU A 421 -14.82 -41.32 -1.06
C LEU A 421 -14.99 -42.45 -2.07
N GLY A 422 -15.97 -43.31 -1.80
CA GLY A 422 -16.24 -44.53 -2.57
C GLY A 422 -17.22 -44.33 -3.74
N ALA A 423 -17.56 -45.45 -4.39
CA ALA A 423 -18.42 -45.49 -5.56
C ALA A 423 -19.82 -44.88 -5.33
N ASP A 424 -20.33 -44.93 -4.10
CA ASP A 424 -21.64 -44.37 -3.74
C ASP A 424 -21.66 -42.83 -3.84
N PHE A 425 -20.56 -42.17 -3.39
CA PHE A 425 -20.38 -40.74 -3.55
C PHE A 425 -20.35 -40.34 -5.03
N VAL A 426 -19.55 -41.05 -5.83
CA VAL A 426 -19.43 -40.81 -7.28
C VAL A 426 -20.78 -41.01 -7.99
N ALA A 427 -21.50 -42.08 -7.67
CA ALA A 427 -22.80 -42.37 -8.27
C ALA A 427 -23.82 -41.27 -7.95
N ARG A 428 -23.85 -40.79 -6.70
CA ARG A 428 -24.73 -39.70 -6.29
C ARG A 428 -24.35 -38.36 -6.94
N ALA A 429 -23.05 -38.06 -7.00
CA ALA A 429 -22.55 -36.86 -7.66
C ALA A 429 -22.89 -36.83 -9.15
N ARG A 430 -22.73 -37.97 -9.86
CA ARG A 430 -23.15 -38.09 -11.26
C ARG A 430 -24.64 -37.87 -11.44
N GLY A 431 -25.47 -38.56 -10.67
CA GLY A 431 -26.92 -38.41 -10.77
C GLY A 431 -27.39 -36.98 -10.51
N LEU A 432 -26.76 -36.28 -9.55
CA LEU A 432 -27.06 -34.87 -9.30
C LEU A 432 -26.57 -33.96 -10.43
N LEU A 433 -25.37 -34.19 -10.95
CA LEU A 433 -24.84 -33.44 -12.08
C LEU A 433 -25.73 -33.57 -13.33
N ASP A 434 -26.22 -34.77 -13.62
CA ASP A 434 -27.13 -35.04 -14.74
C ASP A 434 -28.47 -34.31 -14.59
N LEU A 435 -29.06 -34.32 -13.40
CA LEU A 435 -30.27 -33.56 -13.10
C LEU A 435 -30.09 -32.05 -13.35
N TYR A 436 -28.94 -31.48 -12.94
CA TYR A 436 -28.64 -30.06 -13.16
C TYR A 436 -28.41 -29.74 -14.64
N ARG A 437 -27.79 -30.65 -15.42
CA ARG A 437 -27.63 -30.50 -16.87
C ARG A 437 -28.98 -30.43 -17.60
N GLU A 438 -30.01 -31.05 -17.04
CA GLU A 438 -31.37 -31.09 -17.59
C GLU A 438 -32.24 -29.90 -17.16
N GLN A 439 -32.04 -29.35 -15.95
CA GLN A 439 -32.93 -28.34 -15.35
C GLN A 439 -32.55 -26.87 -15.58
N GLU A 440 -31.30 -26.54 -15.95
CA GLU A 440 -30.81 -25.15 -15.93
C GLU A 440 -31.28 -24.31 -17.15
N GLN A 441 -32.05 -23.22 -16.89
CA GLN A 441 -32.38 -22.17 -17.88
C GLN A 441 -31.17 -21.26 -18.16
N GLU A 442 -31.08 -20.77 -19.40
CA GLU A 442 -29.99 -19.97 -20.01
C GLU A 442 -29.12 -19.15 -19.05
N SER A 443 -27.94 -19.67 -18.73
CA SER A 443 -26.84 -18.93 -18.09
C SER A 443 -25.48 -19.37 -18.69
N GLU A 444 -24.45 -18.53 -18.59
CA GLU A 444 -23.08 -18.85 -19.06
C GLU A 444 -22.49 -20.12 -18.42
N HIS A 445 -22.94 -20.46 -17.20
CA HIS A 445 -22.53 -21.65 -16.44
C HIS A 445 -22.96 -22.96 -17.13
N ARG A 446 -24.10 -22.94 -17.85
CA ARG A 446 -24.64 -24.09 -18.59
C ARG A 446 -23.70 -24.62 -19.68
N SER A 447 -22.93 -23.74 -20.31
CA SER A 447 -22.01 -24.11 -21.40
C SER A 447 -20.79 -24.89 -20.88
N SER A 448 -20.36 -24.59 -19.66
CA SER A 448 -19.16 -25.15 -19.03
C SER A 448 -19.45 -26.50 -18.34
N LEU A 449 -20.61 -26.65 -17.71
CA LEU A 449 -21.05 -27.93 -17.13
C LEU A 449 -21.32 -29.00 -18.20
N ARG A 450 -21.82 -28.62 -19.39
CA ARG A 450 -22.01 -29.56 -20.52
C ARG A 450 -20.70 -30.17 -21.04
N ARG A 451 -19.59 -29.43 -20.90
CA ARG A 451 -18.25 -29.90 -21.31
C ARG A 451 -17.57 -30.75 -20.23
N THR A 452 -18.14 -30.82 -19.03
CA THR A 452 -17.61 -31.65 -17.94
C THR A 452 -17.91 -33.11 -18.23
N THR A 453 -16.86 -33.93 -18.24
CA THR A 453 -16.94 -35.38 -18.50
C THR A 453 -16.98 -36.17 -17.20
N ASP A 454 -17.39 -37.44 -17.29
CA ASP A 454 -17.31 -38.38 -16.17
C ASP A 454 -15.86 -38.59 -15.70
N GLU A 455 -14.90 -38.48 -16.61
CA GLU A 455 -13.46 -38.55 -16.31
C GLU A 455 -13.02 -37.34 -15.47
N ASP A 456 -13.53 -36.14 -15.78
CA ASP A 456 -13.24 -34.94 -14.99
C ASP A 456 -13.77 -35.06 -13.55
N LEU A 457 -14.99 -35.58 -13.38
CA LEU A 457 -15.57 -35.81 -12.06
C LEU A 457 -14.79 -36.86 -11.26
N LEU A 458 -14.42 -37.98 -11.89
CA LEU A 458 -13.60 -39.01 -11.25
C LEU A 458 -12.23 -38.48 -10.83
N ALA A 459 -11.59 -37.67 -11.69
CA ALA A 459 -10.31 -37.04 -11.39
C ALA A 459 -10.42 -36.12 -10.17
N VAL A 460 -11.47 -35.30 -10.08
CA VAL A 460 -11.66 -34.43 -8.90
C VAL A 460 -11.96 -35.25 -7.63
N VAL A 461 -12.70 -36.36 -7.72
CA VAL A 461 -12.90 -37.23 -6.54
C VAL A 461 -11.60 -37.93 -6.12
N ALA A 462 -10.75 -38.33 -7.07
CA ALA A 462 -9.42 -38.86 -6.80
C ALA A 462 -8.53 -37.82 -6.09
N LEU A 463 -8.55 -36.57 -6.57
CA LEU A 463 -7.90 -35.42 -5.91
C LEU A 463 -8.37 -35.27 -4.46
N MET A 464 -9.68 -35.30 -4.23
CA MET A 464 -10.25 -35.19 -2.89
C MET A 464 -9.76 -36.34 -1.98
N ASN A 465 -9.56 -37.54 -2.52
CA ASN A 465 -8.98 -38.69 -1.80
C ASN A 465 -7.45 -38.61 -1.62
N GLY A 466 -6.78 -37.57 -2.11
CA GLY A 466 -5.34 -37.38 -1.98
C GLY A 466 -4.51 -37.99 -3.11
N ASP A 467 -5.14 -38.42 -4.20
CA ASP A 467 -4.46 -38.89 -5.42
C ASP A 467 -4.25 -37.70 -6.38
N PRO A 468 -3.00 -37.28 -6.66
CA PRO A 468 -2.73 -36.10 -7.48
C PRO A 468 -3.28 -36.28 -8.90
N THR A 469 -3.90 -35.22 -9.44
CA THR A 469 -4.50 -35.31 -10.78
C THR A 469 -3.50 -34.94 -11.88
N ASN A 470 -3.37 -35.78 -12.91
CA ASN A 470 -2.59 -35.47 -14.10
C ASN A 470 -3.27 -34.37 -14.92
N GLY A 471 -3.03 -33.09 -14.63
CA GLY A 471 -3.61 -31.95 -15.37
C GLY A 471 -3.66 -30.63 -14.62
N GLU A 472 -2.86 -30.46 -13.56
CA GLU A 472 -2.69 -29.18 -12.86
C GLU A 472 -1.75 -28.25 -13.64
N GLN A 473 -1.98 -26.94 -13.55
CA GLN A 473 -0.96 -25.95 -13.94
C GLN A 473 0.26 -26.03 -13.01
N SER A 474 1.36 -25.38 -13.36
CA SER A 474 2.59 -25.35 -12.53
C SER A 474 2.38 -24.83 -11.11
N ASP A 475 1.25 -24.16 -10.85
CA ASP A 475 0.80 -23.63 -9.56
C ASP A 475 -0.18 -24.55 -8.81
N GLY A 476 -0.47 -25.76 -9.32
CA GLY A 476 -1.39 -26.71 -8.69
C GLY A 476 -2.88 -26.44 -8.96
N ARG A 477 -3.22 -25.54 -9.89
CA ARG A 477 -4.62 -25.18 -10.18
C ARG A 477 -5.28 -26.15 -11.16
N LEU A 478 -6.54 -26.54 -10.87
CA LEU A 478 -7.40 -27.26 -11.82
C LEU A 478 -7.71 -26.39 -13.04
N VAL A 479 -7.70 -27.00 -14.23
CA VAL A 479 -8.06 -26.33 -15.50
C VAL A 479 -9.13 -27.09 -16.27
N GLY A 480 -9.79 -26.39 -17.19
CA GLY A 480 -10.74 -26.99 -18.14
C GLY A 480 -11.92 -27.69 -17.46
N GLY A 481 -12.27 -28.88 -17.95
CA GLY A 481 -13.40 -29.68 -17.45
C GLY A 481 -13.31 -30.01 -15.96
N ARG A 482 -12.10 -30.23 -15.43
CA ARG A 482 -11.87 -30.52 -14.01
C ARG A 482 -12.11 -29.31 -13.10
N TYR A 483 -11.75 -28.11 -13.56
CA TYR A 483 -12.09 -26.89 -12.84
C TYR A 483 -13.61 -26.74 -12.72
N HIS A 484 -14.33 -26.99 -13.81
CA HIS A 484 -15.80 -26.93 -13.80
C HIS A 484 -16.42 -28.02 -12.91
N ALA A 485 -15.92 -29.25 -12.96
CA ALA A 485 -16.34 -30.34 -12.07
C ALA A 485 -16.09 -30.00 -10.59
N GLY A 486 -14.90 -29.50 -10.26
CA GLY A 486 -14.53 -29.16 -8.89
C GLY A 486 -15.28 -27.95 -8.35
N SER A 487 -15.46 -26.91 -9.16
CA SER A 487 -16.26 -25.74 -8.78
C SER A 487 -17.71 -26.14 -8.55
N TRP A 488 -18.29 -26.98 -9.41
CA TRP A 488 -19.64 -27.51 -9.21
C TRP A 488 -19.74 -28.33 -7.92
N LEU A 489 -18.81 -29.27 -7.69
CA LEU A 489 -18.78 -30.08 -6.47
C LEU A 489 -18.75 -29.20 -5.22
N GLN A 490 -17.90 -28.17 -5.18
CA GLN A 490 -17.74 -27.27 -4.03
C GLN A 490 -19.08 -26.67 -3.56
N PHE A 491 -20.02 -26.37 -4.46
CA PHE A 491 -21.32 -25.82 -4.12
C PHE A 491 -22.37 -26.87 -3.75
N HIS A 492 -22.17 -28.14 -4.10
CA HIS A 492 -23.16 -29.22 -3.92
C HIS A 492 -22.75 -30.27 -2.90
N LEU A 493 -21.61 -30.11 -2.21
CA LEU A 493 -21.16 -31.06 -1.17
C LEU A 493 -22.20 -31.32 -0.07
N GLY A 494 -23.08 -30.35 0.22
CA GLY A 494 -24.16 -30.51 1.19
C GLY A 494 -25.28 -31.48 0.76
N GLU A 495 -25.38 -31.81 -0.53
CA GLU A 495 -26.38 -32.72 -1.10
C GLU A 495 -25.81 -34.12 -1.39
N LEU A 496 -24.51 -34.31 -1.15
CA LEU A 496 -23.78 -35.54 -1.42
C LEU A 496 -23.52 -36.32 -0.11
N PRO A 497 -23.11 -37.60 -0.19
CA PRO A 497 -22.70 -38.35 0.99
C PRO A 497 -21.60 -37.61 1.77
N PRO A 498 -21.51 -37.83 3.11
CA PRO A 498 -20.60 -37.10 3.97
C PRO A 498 -19.16 -37.09 3.45
N THR A 499 -18.49 -35.94 3.59
CA THR A 499 -17.08 -35.76 3.24
C THR A 499 -16.27 -35.40 4.48
N ALA A 500 -15.00 -35.83 4.53
CA ALA A 500 -14.08 -35.42 5.57
C ALA A 500 -13.60 -33.97 5.33
N PRO A 501 -13.20 -33.23 6.38
CA PRO A 501 -12.59 -31.90 6.25
C PRO A 501 -11.41 -31.84 5.27
N VAL A 502 -10.58 -32.90 5.21
CA VAL A 502 -9.43 -32.97 4.30
C VAL A 502 -9.83 -33.00 2.82
N HIS A 503 -10.97 -33.62 2.48
CA HIS A 503 -11.48 -33.65 1.10
C HIS A 503 -11.88 -32.25 0.64
N ARG A 504 -12.57 -31.50 1.51
CA ARG A 504 -12.98 -30.11 1.28
C ARG A 504 -11.78 -29.18 1.13
N LEU A 505 -10.75 -29.40 1.95
CA LEU A 505 -9.49 -28.67 1.89
C LEU A 505 -8.80 -28.88 0.53
N ARG A 506 -8.55 -30.14 0.14
CA ARG A 506 -7.88 -30.49 -1.13
C ARG A 506 -8.63 -29.92 -2.34
N LEU A 507 -9.97 -29.99 -2.34
CA LEU A 507 -10.78 -29.40 -3.39
C LEU A 507 -10.62 -27.87 -3.45
N SER A 508 -10.69 -27.20 -2.30
CA SER A 508 -10.58 -25.74 -2.23
C SER A 508 -9.18 -25.24 -2.62
N THR A 509 -8.12 -25.94 -2.21
CA THR A 509 -6.75 -25.58 -2.61
C THR A 509 -6.52 -25.79 -4.11
N ALA A 510 -7.04 -26.88 -4.69
CA ALA A 510 -6.87 -27.14 -6.13
C ALA A 510 -7.66 -26.18 -7.02
N LEU A 511 -8.79 -25.62 -6.56
CA LEU A 511 -9.52 -24.58 -7.27
C LEU A 511 -8.79 -23.23 -7.28
N ASN A 512 -7.92 -22.99 -6.29
CA ASN A 512 -7.27 -21.71 -6.03
C ASN A 512 -5.73 -21.72 -6.21
N GLY A 513 -5.17 -22.76 -6.84
CA GLY A 513 -3.73 -22.83 -7.11
C GLY A 513 -2.89 -23.03 -5.84
N GLY A 514 -3.29 -23.98 -5.00
CA GLY A 514 -2.54 -24.39 -3.81
C GLY A 514 -2.62 -23.42 -2.63
N ARG A 515 -3.47 -22.38 -2.71
CA ARG A 515 -3.65 -21.37 -1.64
C ARG A 515 -5.12 -21.22 -1.28
N LEU A 516 -5.41 -20.90 -0.02
CA LEU A 516 -6.75 -20.50 0.40
C LEU A 516 -6.83 -18.97 0.46
N SER A 517 -7.91 -18.39 -0.05
CA SER A 517 -8.20 -16.98 0.21
C SER A 517 -8.62 -16.75 1.66
N SER A 518 -8.53 -15.51 2.13
CA SER A 518 -8.93 -15.09 3.49
C SER A 518 -10.35 -15.50 3.86
N TRP A 519 -11.28 -15.41 2.90
CA TRP A 519 -12.69 -15.76 3.10
C TRP A 519 -12.91 -17.27 3.13
N GLU A 520 -12.25 -18.03 2.25
CA GLU A 520 -12.34 -19.50 2.21
C GLU A 520 -11.76 -20.12 3.47
N TRP A 521 -10.65 -19.58 3.95
CA TRP A 521 -10.07 -19.99 5.22
C TRP A 521 -11.04 -19.77 6.39
N LEU A 522 -11.66 -18.58 6.49
CA LEU A 522 -12.57 -18.27 7.59
C LEU A 522 -13.77 -19.23 7.60
N LYS A 523 -14.35 -19.47 6.42
CA LYS A 523 -15.45 -20.42 6.24
C LYS A 523 -15.04 -21.83 6.68
N TRP A 524 -13.87 -22.28 6.23
CA TRP A 524 -13.36 -23.61 6.56
C TRP A 524 -13.03 -23.76 8.06
N LEU A 525 -12.46 -22.72 8.70
CA LEU A 525 -12.25 -22.71 10.15
C LEU A 525 -13.56 -22.74 10.93
N ASP A 526 -14.59 -22.01 10.50
CA ASP A 526 -15.89 -22.04 11.15
C ASP A 526 -16.50 -23.44 11.08
N GLU A 527 -16.34 -24.13 9.95
CA GLU A 527 -16.77 -25.53 9.77
C GLU A 527 -16.01 -26.47 10.73
N ILE A 528 -14.67 -26.41 10.76
CA ILE A 528 -13.87 -27.27 11.65
C ILE A 528 -14.10 -26.92 13.13
N ALA A 529 -14.19 -25.65 13.48
CA ALA A 529 -14.45 -25.22 14.84
C ALA A 529 -15.87 -25.57 15.31
N ALA A 530 -16.83 -25.73 14.40
CA ALA A 530 -18.16 -26.24 14.70
C ALA A 530 -18.17 -27.78 14.86
N GLU A 531 -17.39 -28.49 14.03
CA GLU A 531 -17.32 -29.96 14.03
C GLU A 531 -16.45 -30.54 15.16
N HIS A 532 -15.30 -29.92 15.45
CA HIS A 532 -14.27 -30.44 16.36
C HIS A 532 -14.04 -29.59 17.61
N GLY A 533 -14.38 -28.29 17.57
CA GLY A 533 -14.22 -27.40 18.72
C GLY A 533 -12.77 -27.09 19.14
N ASP A 534 -11.76 -27.52 18.37
CA ASP A 534 -10.34 -27.36 18.70
C ASP A 534 -9.51 -27.13 17.42
N LEU A 535 -8.66 -26.10 17.43
CA LEU A 535 -7.83 -25.74 16.28
C LEU A 535 -6.71 -26.75 15.98
N ARG A 536 -6.31 -27.60 16.94
CA ARG A 536 -5.38 -28.71 16.68
C ARG A 536 -5.93 -29.68 15.64
N ALA A 537 -7.25 -29.86 15.61
CA ALA A 537 -7.91 -30.60 14.55
C ALA A 537 -7.69 -29.94 13.17
N ALA A 538 -7.79 -28.62 13.06
CA ALA A 538 -7.53 -27.90 11.80
C ALA A 538 -6.09 -28.09 11.32
N HIS A 539 -5.11 -28.02 12.23
CA HIS A 539 -3.71 -28.31 11.93
C HIS A 539 -3.54 -29.72 11.36
N ASP A 540 -4.14 -30.73 11.99
CA ASP A 540 -4.06 -32.11 11.53
C ASP A 540 -4.66 -32.27 10.12
N VAL A 541 -5.76 -31.56 9.79
CA VAL A 541 -6.32 -31.55 8.43
C VAL A 541 -5.36 -30.92 7.42
N LEU A 542 -4.67 -29.84 7.77
CA LEU A 542 -3.69 -29.21 6.87
C LEU A 542 -2.50 -30.13 6.58
N VAL A 543 -2.02 -30.83 7.61
CA VAL A 543 -0.97 -31.85 7.47
C VAL A 543 -1.45 -32.99 6.59
N GLN A 544 -2.64 -33.55 6.84
CA GLN A 544 -3.25 -34.59 6.01
C GLN A 544 -3.47 -34.12 4.56
N GLY A 545 -3.80 -32.84 4.38
CA GLY A 545 -4.02 -32.20 3.09
C GLY A 545 -2.75 -31.92 2.29
N GLY A 546 -1.57 -32.09 2.87
CA GLY A 546 -0.29 -31.84 2.20
C GLY A 546 0.05 -30.36 2.02
N VAL A 547 -0.50 -29.47 2.87
CA VAL A 547 -0.16 -28.04 2.85
C VAL A 547 1.30 -27.86 3.30
N ALA A 548 2.08 -27.11 2.52
CA ALA A 548 3.53 -27.00 2.70
C ALA A 548 3.97 -26.41 4.05
N ASP A 549 3.20 -25.43 4.57
CA ASP A 549 3.46 -24.80 5.86
C ASP A 549 2.15 -24.61 6.65
N PRO A 550 1.70 -25.66 7.38
CA PRO A 550 0.46 -25.61 8.15
C PRO A 550 0.47 -24.56 9.25
N GLU A 551 1.62 -24.37 9.91
CA GLU A 551 1.77 -23.45 11.03
C GLU A 551 1.68 -22.01 10.56
N LYS A 552 2.38 -21.66 9.48
CA LYS A 552 2.28 -20.34 8.88
C LYS A 552 0.89 -20.05 8.33
N THR A 553 0.24 -21.04 7.74
CA THR A 553 -1.14 -20.91 7.25
C THR A 553 -2.09 -20.59 8.40
N ILE A 554 -1.99 -21.29 9.53
CA ILE A 554 -2.80 -21.00 10.73
C ILE A 554 -2.46 -19.62 11.30
N GLU A 555 -1.18 -19.27 11.41
CA GLU A 555 -0.73 -17.98 11.94
C GLU A 555 -1.29 -16.82 11.11
N ASP A 556 -1.06 -16.83 9.80
CA ASP A 556 -1.52 -15.78 8.88
C ASP A 556 -3.02 -15.63 8.96
N ALA A 557 -3.71 -16.73 9.11
CA ALA A 557 -5.14 -16.73 9.01
C ALA A 557 -5.84 -16.44 10.35
N VAL A 558 -5.22 -16.69 11.50
CA VAL A 558 -5.67 -16.18 12.81
C VAL A 558 -5.37 -14.68 12.95
N PHE A 559 -4.17 -14.25 12.55
CA PHE A 559 -3.67 -12.90 12.87
C PHE A 559 -3.80 -11.87 11.74
N GLN A 560 -3.71 -12.24 10.46
CA GLN A 560 -3.67 -11.26 9.35
C GLN A 560 -5.02 -11.01 8.65
N TYR A 561 -5.89 -12.03 8.54
CA TYR A 561 -6.95 -12.03 7.53
C TYR A 561 -8.39 -11.96 8.03
N THR A 562 -8.64 -11.94 9.34
CA THR A 562 -10.02 -11.94 9.87
C THR A 562 -10.41 -10.58 10.43
N THR A 563 -11.70 -10.35 10.58
CA THR A 563 -12.27 -9.29 11.42
C THR A 563 -12.86 -9.84 12.73
N ASP A 564 -12.81 -11.16 12.98
CA ASP A 564 -13.56 -11.77 14.08
C ASP A 564 -13.00 -13.09 14.67
N ALA A 565 -11.73 -13.46 14.44
CA ALA A 565 -11.15 -14.70 15.03
C ALA A 565 -11.11 -14.70 16.57
N SER A 566 -11.24 -13.53 17.21
CA SER A 566 -11.35 -13.40 18.66
C SER A 566 -12.52 -14.17 19.26
N ARG A 567 -13.60 -14.41 18.50
CA ARG A 567 -14.76 -15.20 18.97
C ARG A 567 -14.47 -16.71 19.09
N LEU A 568 -13.33 -17.16 18.59
CA LEU A 568 -12.88 -18.55 18.62
C LEU A 568 -11.74 -18.75 19.62
N ALA A 569 -11.40 -17.74 20.44
CA ALA A 569 -10.27 -17.80 21.36
C ALA A 569 -10.28 -19.04 22.28
N ASP A 570 -11.47 -19.43 22.75
CA ASP A 570 -11.74 -20.63 23.55
C ASP A 570 -11.39 -21.94 22.84
N LYS A 571 -11.50 -21.97 21.51
CA LYS A 571 -11.20 -23.13 20.64
C LYS A 571 -9.78 -23.12 20.10
N VAL A 572 -9.11 -21.98 20.17
CA VAL A 572 -7.83 -21.70 19.52
C VAL A 572 -6.67 -21.74 20.52
N TRP A 573 -6.91 -21.42 21.80
CA TRP A 573 -5.85 -21.39 22.81
C TRP A 573 -5.09 -22.71 23.01
N PRO A 574 -5.68 -23.93 22.93
CA PRO A 574 -4.92 -25.17 23.16
C PRO A 574 -3.81 -25.36 22.11
N TYR A 575 -4.09 -24.97 20.86
CA TYR A 575 -3.11 -25.00 19.77
C TYR A 575 -1.91 -24.08 20.05
N PHE A 576 -2.18 -22.85 20.51
CA PHE A 576 -1.12 -21.88 20.84
C PHE A 576 -0.44 -22.18 22.18
N ALA A 577 -1.06 -22.94 23.07
CA ALA A 577 -0.41 -23.39 24.29
C ALA A 577 0.67 -24.45 24.01
N GLU A 578 0.49 -25.29 22.98
CA GLU A 578 1.53 -26.19 22.46
C GLU A 578 2.62 -25.45 21.66
N ARG A 579 2.30 -24.29 21.09
CA ARG A 579 3.15 -23.49 20.19
C ARG A 579 3.18 -22.01 20.59
N VAL A 580 3.63 -21.73 21.80
CA VAL A 580 3.61 -20.36 22.38
C VAL A 580 4.45 -19.41 21.53
N ASP A 581 5.52 -19.90 20.90
CA ASP A 581 6.40 -19.16 20.00
C ASP A 581 5.66 -18.52 18.81
N LEU A 582 4.58 -19.13 18.31
CA LEU A 582 3.74 -18.54 17.26
C LEU A 582 2.86 -17.38 17.77
N LEU A 583 2.62 -17.31 19.08
CA LEU A 583 1.81 -16.27 19.73
C LEU A 583 2.65 -15.05 20.12
N LEU A 584 3.91 -15.24 20.52
CA LEU A 584 4.79 -14.18 21.03
C LEU A 584 4.96 -12.98 20.07
N PRO A 585 5.17 -13.16 18.75
CA PRO A 585 5.35 -12.03 17.82
C PRO A 585 4.16 -11.08 17.79
N HIS A 586 2.96 -11.58 18.08
CA HIS A 586 1.70 -10.81 18.05
C HIS A 586 1.42 -10.09 19.37
N LEU A 587 2.19 -10.36 20.43
CA LEU A 587 2.09 -9.66 21.73
C LEU A 587 2.82 -8.31 21.74
N ALA A 588 3.53 -7.96 20.67
CA ALA A 588 4.22 -6.68 20.49
C ALA A 588 3.50 -5.84 19.42
N PRO A 589 2.46 -5.08 19.79
CA PRO A 589 1.64 -4.35 18.84
C PRO A 589 2.40 -3.23 18.13
N ARG A 590 2.27 -3.15 16.82
CA ARG A 590 2.67 -1.98 16.02
C ARG A 590 1.48 -1.01 15.95
N GLU A 591 1.51 0.05 16.75
CA GLU A 591 0.40 1.03 16.87
C GLU A 591 -0.10 1.66 15.55
N THR A 592 0.73 1.69 14.50
CA THR A 592 0.38 2.24 13.18
C THR A 592 -0.24 1.25 12.22
N ASP A 593 -0.03 -0.04 12.46
CA ASP A 593 -0.62 -1.09 11.65
C ASP A 593 -1.91 -1.56 12.33
N TYR A 594 -3.04 -1.17 11.75
CA TYR A 594 -4.34 -1.61 12.24
C TYR A 594 -4.41 -3.14 12.30
N LYS A 595 -3.76 -3.86 11.38
CA LYS A 595 -3.72 -5.33 11.40
C LYS A 595 -2.93 -5.85 12.58
N SER A 596 -1.78 -5.25 12.90
CA SER A 596 -1.01 -5.58 14.10
C SER A 596 -1.77 -5.26 15.40
N MET A 597 -2.56 -4.19 15.42
CA MET A 597 -3.43 -3.90 16.56
C MET A 597 -4.52 -4.97 16.73
N TYR A 598 -5.15 -5.40 15.65
CA TYR A 598 -6.10 -6.52 15.69
C TYR A 598 -5.43 -7.84 16.04
N ALA A 599 -4.23 -8.10 15.53
CA ALA A 599 -3.44 -9.28 15.87
C ALA A 599 -3.09 -9.30 17.37
N PHE A 600 -2.72 -8.14 17.94
CA PHE A 600 -2.47 -7.99 19.36
C PHE A 600 -3.71 -8.19 20.22
N GLU A 601 -4.85 -7.58 19.84
CA GLU A 601 -6.12 -7.80 20.53
C GLU A 601 -6.54 -9.28 20.50
N ARG A 602 -6.28 -9.98 19.38
CA ARG A 602 -6.50 -11.44 19.27
C ARG A 602 -5.54 -12.25 20.10
N ALA A 603 -4.26 -11.91 20.08
CA ALA A 603 -3.25 -12.60 20.89
C ALA A 603 -3.57 -12.47 22.39
N LEU A 604 -4.02 -11.29 22.83
CA LEU A 604 -4.54 -11.09 24.18
C LEU A 604 -5.83 -11.87 24.44
N ALA A 605 -6.76 -11.93 23.48
CA ALA A 605 -7.97 -12.73 23.63
C ALA A 605 -7.66 -14.22 23.81
N ILE A 606 -6.74 -14.76 23.00
CA ILE A 606 -6.24 -16.14 23.11
C ILE A 606 -5.56 -16.36 24.46
N LEU A 607 -4.65 -15.47 24.88
CA LEU A 607 -3.97 -15.56 26.17
C LEU A 607 -4.92 -15.50 27.37
N ARG A 608 -6.05 -14.79 27.27
CA ARG A 608 -7.03 -14.73 28.36
C ARG A 608 -7.69 -16.07 28.65
N GLU A 609 -7.71 -16.97 27.67
CA GLU A 609 -8.22 -18.33 27.82
C GLU A 609 -7.17 -19.30 28.38
N PHE A 610 -5.89 -18.89 28.48
CA PHE A 610 -4.86 -19.73 29.07
C PHE A 610 -5.10 -19.90 30.58
N PRO A 611 -4.94 -21.12 31.13
CA PRO A 611 -5.03 -21.35 32.57
C PRO A 611 -4.00 -20.57 33.41
N ALA A 612 -2.83 -20.26 32.83
CA ALA A 612 -1.76 -19.48 33.44
C ALA A 612 -0.92 -18.76 32.36
N VAL A 613 -0.32 -17.60 32.67
CA VAL A 613 0.58 -16.92 31.71
C VAL A 613 1.83 -17.77 31.45
N PRO A 614 2.10 -18.16 30.19
CA PRO A 614 3.36 -18.78 29.80
C PRO A 614 4.54 -17.88 30.18
N VAL A 615 5.60 -18.44 30.75
CA VAL A 615 6.79 -17.67 31.18
C VAL A 615 7.33 -16.80 30.04
N ALA A 616 7.38 -17.35 28.83
CA ALA A 616 7.85 -16.64 27.63
C ALA A 616 6.99 -15.41 27.25
N ALA A 617 5.71 -15.38 27.62
CA ALA A 617 4.81 -14.27 27.32
C ALA A 617 4.88 -13.13 28.36
N ARG A 618 5.45 -13.37 29.55
CA ARG A 618 5.49 -12.38 30.64
C ARG A 618 6.35 -11.16 30.32
N GLY A 619 7.53 -11.38 29.74
CA GLY A 619 8.45 -10.30 29.34
C GLY A 619 7.83 -9.36 28.30
N PRO A 620 7.38 -9.88 27.13
CA PRO A 620 6.71 -9.07 26.10
C PRO A 620 5.47 -8.32 26.62
N LEU A 621 4.63 -8.97 27.42
CA LEU A 621 3.46 -8.31 28.03
C LEU A 621 3.86 -7.22 29.03
N GLY A 622 4.89 -7.46 29.84
CA GLY A 622 5.42 -6.51 30.79
C GLY A 622 5.95 -5.26 30.09
N GLU A 623 6.68 -5.43 28.99
CA GLU A 623 7.16 -4.33 28.16
C GLU A 623 5.99 -3.49 27.63
N VAL A 624 4.97 -4.12 27.02
CA VAL A 624 3.79 -3.42 26.48
C VAL A 624 2.97 -2.74 27.59
N ALA A 625 2.88 -3.35 28.77
CA ALA A 625 2.22 -2.79 29.95
C ALA A 625 2.93 -1.55 30.51
N LEU A 626 4.20 -1.33 30.17
CA LEU A 626 4.98 -0.17 30.58
C LEU A 626 5.09 0.87 29.46
N THR A 627 5.40 0.44 28.24
CA THR A 627 5.82 1.31 27.13
C THR A 627 4.76 1.48 26.04
N GLY A 628 3.78 0.57 25.96
CA GLY A 628 2.73 0.59 24.93
C GLY A 628 1.82 1.81 25.01
N GLY A 629 1.13 2.12 23.91
CA GLY A 629 0.11 3.18 23.87
C GLY A 629 -1.05 2.92 24.80
N LYS A 630 -1.85 3.97 25.10
CA LYS A 630 -2.87 3.94 26.15
C LYS A 630 -3.73 2.66 26.15
N LYS A 631 -4.32 2.31 25.00
CA LYS A 631 -5.18 1.12 24.86
C LYS A 631 -4.41 -0.20 25.05
N ALA A 632 -3.25 -0.34 24.40
CA ALA A 632 -2.45 -1.56 24.49
C ALA A 632 -1.89 -1.77 25.90
N ARG A 633 -1.50 -0.67 26.57
CA ARG A 633 -1.05 -0.67 27.95
C ARG A 633 -2.14 -1.13 28.91
N GLU A 634 -3.32 -0.54 28.82
CA GLU A 634 -4.48 -0.92 29.64
C GLU A 634 -4.83 -2.40 29.45
N ALA A 635 -4.83 -2.89 28.20
CA ALA A 635 -5.14 -4.28 27.89
C ALA A 635 -4.06 -5.27 28.38
N ALA A 636 -2.77 -4.93 28.24
CA ALA A 636 -1.66 -5.76 28.74
C ALA A 636 -1.62 -5.81 30.27
N GLN A 637 -1.86 -4.67 30.94
CA GLN A 637 -1.98 -4.61 32.40
C GLN A 637 -3.15 -5.44 32.92
N GLU A 638 -4.31 -5.35 32.26
CA GLU A 638 -5.49 -6.15 32.58
C GLU A 638 -5.23 -7.66 32.42
N ALA A 639 -4.55 -8.07 31.34
CA ALA A 639 -4.17 -9.46 31.10
C ALA A 639 -3.21 -9.99 32.17
N LEU A 640 -2.16 -9.22 32.50
CA LEU A 640 -1.21 -9.57 33.56
C LEU A 640 -1.88 -9.65 34.95
N GLN A 641 -2.87 -8.79 35.23
CA GLN A 641 -3.62 -8.81 36.49
C GLN A 641 -4.55 -10.02 36.61
N ARG A 642 -5.24 -10.40 35.53
CA ARG A 642 -6.13 -11.58 35.53
C ARG A 642 -5.37 -12.89 35.62
N LEU A 643 -4.21 -12.97 35.00
CA LEU A 643 -3.43 -14.19 34.86
C LEU A 643 -2.26 -14.28 35.86
N ALA A 644 -2.15 -13.31 36.77
CA ALA A 644 -1.29 -13.42 37.94
C ALA A 644 -1.76 -14.62 38.77
N PRO A 645 -0.84 -15.47 39.28
CA PRO A 645 -1.25 -16.55 40.16
C PRO A 645 -2.00 -15.93 41.34
N LEU A 646 -3.16 -16.48 41.68
CA LEU A 646 -3.90 -16.18 42.91
C LEU A 646 -3.04 -16.53 44.14
N GLN A 647 -1.97 -15.78 44.39
CA GLN A 647 -1.12 -15.87 45.60
C GLN A 647 -1.68 -14.99 46.72
N ARG A 648 -3.01 -14.98 46.87
CA ARG A 648 -3.67 -14.49 48.09
C ARG A 648 -4.87 -15.38 48.41
N GLN A 649 -4.58 -16.57 48.90
CA GLN A 649 -5.27 -17.16 50.05
C GLN A 649 -4.27 -17.91 50.92
#